data_AF-A0A9W8EXV7-F1
#
_entry.id   AF-A0A9W8EXV7-F1
#
_cell.length_a   1.000
_cell.length_b   1.000
_cell.length_c   1.000
_cell.angle_alpha   90.00
_cell.angle_beta   90.00
_cell.angle_gamma   90.00
#
_symmetry.space_group_name_H-M   'P 1'
#
loop_
_entity.id
_entity.type
_entity.pdbx_description
1 polymer ?
#
loop_
_entity_poly.entity_id
_entity_poly.type
_entity_poly.pdbx_seq_one_letter_code
_entity_poly.pdbx_strand_id
1 'polypeptide(L)'
;MDGDAGAQAEKLYTEAVHETPPNRNKLDRLVDLLCDHPRLLYDSFFAKAHEAAGIAVDIWHGTGDMMSDDNLLILTPPALWGWTVMEETVCHAPPQELRETRYPQLAQQFLELAEQTLAHPDTTPGPVVRRTIQALTRFWPEIINACISLKTQSPAWRQLYEAMLQRADSLMQLSEQSDDPALQMHLAKFLETEATIFTAIPQPGGSSRSTLSLDQLPDSHAYISKTALATRGERARQQLLRLLPSSDHMRLCNTSFITATINSIVYLMNLRPQFCDQLLERLINWYVVTNSSEQTMTHLQSVVIGKTLSIALLQLYTRRYMGAYSEVLERALDALNGPEWVRWQEQQARERERRQRQQARQRSQARRQAPDEDPHSTRWVPAPEDGQDELAYQPAPGADAELGAIATLPSSEAAGQKRTAHADDDDDEEKQMMLLEESAKRVKLGEEEKMKKKSAASEEERRQTAVDTDQEMEAEMQVALQSELPFELPSMDEMTTDARQEHVVEAIRRVVSGSERVRKFIEHKRVLHSVDTVSGPRLQTLANGLSTNSKVLEDSMVMLVRLVTNCYIVFFEASRTGGSPAHMGASSQWNKMHECVEGVLQSIIDAPRTQYGLAMIMLYELWMSIVVTDPELARTPEKSDSEYTVLALYLRWCERIFDAIVACSMEAASQQVEKAASAAETADGAAVVPQQQPEHDELLLEFIKDVPYLPLALLSKVEACLKSPSTAALGFVTLERAIEQRPPIFSAGLDILLTYSAHPDRATRVGCIRAVKKHYPNGASAQRISKMASSSFKMGVERATKQSAEMEQKVAAILNQVDDVSMTDDVPMTDEAVEMRKTEAVEKKKADAFALRKQGEQAIEAGLVVHMELLLALSTKNMDLLSVVFDAYKDAPLTVQISIRRIITPLVKSMVNAPAKIIPVLTQFPVGAETLAQRMIFLLCSDATRVPARELVQGVLGMCDERNLDGNFMVFLVNGMDREEALKRLPSIVGILDGSDGPRMLVRESFARLTTSSLNRPSVLSPTQLLMGLHDEAVVATGQKAVEAVGVYEAMAKPDGTRVFSTPVFDTALKLLAEQEHVSPLMLQTADAYYRRRGGPAGTVIKLLQKLIERKVWEMDDGMVEVFVQSFRTMLPGTLALVKTVPHDALRRMVEMDAQLATAVRGYVSKMPDSARKPYRWLLH
;
A
#
# COMPACT_ATOMS: atom_id res chain seq x y z
N MET A 1 -38.78 -3.44 -5.42
CA MET A 1 -37.79 -2.44 -4.97
C MET A 1 -37.60 -1.37 -6.05
N ASP A 2 -37.44 -1.72 -7.33
CA ASP A 2 -37.27 -0.74 -8.43
C ASP A 2 -38.45 0.26 -8.62
N GLY A 3 -39.68 -0.10 -8.22
CA GLY A 3 -40.84 0.79 -8.35
C GLY A 3 -40.84 2.02 -7.44
N ASP A 4 -40.25 1.92 -6.24
CA ASP A 4 -40.17 3.04 -5.28
C ASP A 4 -39.03 4.01 -5.67
N ALA A 5 -37.89 3.44 -6.08
CA ALA A 5 -36.76 4.21 -6.62
C ALA A 5 -37.14 4.95 -7.92
N GLY A 6 -37.94 4.34 -8.80
CA GLY A 6 -38.44 5.00 -10.01
C GLY A 6 -39.36 6.20 -9.72
N ALA A 7 -40.25 6.08 -8.74
CA ALA A 7 -41.12 7.19 -8.32
C ALA A 7 -40.32 8.34 -7.68
N GLN A 8 -39.30 7.99 -6.89
CA GLN A 8 -38.38 8.97 -6.31
C GLN A 8 -37.54 9.68 -7.38
N ALA A 9 -37.07 8.96 -8.40
CA ALA A 9 -36.32 9.52 -9.52
C ALA A 9 -37.17 10.52 -10.33
N GLU A 10 -38.42 10.16 -10.65
CA GLU A 10 -39.36 11.04 -11.38
C GLU A 10 -39.71 12.29 -10.56
N LYS A 11 -39.89 12.13 -9.25
CA LYS A 11 -40.10 13.26 -8.34
C LYS A 11 -38.90 14.22 -8.34
N LEU A 12 -37.67 13.70 -8.24
CA LEU A 12 -36.46 14.52 -8.26
C LEU A 12 -36.27 15.23 -9.59
N TYR A 13 -36.56 14.56 -10.70
CA TYR A 13 -36.47 15.15 -12.05
C TYR A 13 -37.47 16.29 -12.24
N THR A 14 -38.74 16.06 -11.91
CA THR A 14 -39.81 17.07 -12.03
C THR A 14 -39.53 18.27 -11.13
N GLU A 15 -39.16 18.05 -9.87
CA GLU A 15 -38.79 19.14 -8.96
C GLU A 15 -37.58 19.94 -9.44
N ALA A 16 -36.60 19.30 -10.08
CA ALA A 16 -35.39 19.98 -10.56
C ALA A 16 -35.64 20.84 -11.80
N VAL A 17 -36.49 20.38 -12.72
CA VAL A 17 -36.81 21.07 -13.99
C VAL A 17 -37.83 22.20 -13.79
N HIS A 18 -38.73 22.10 -12.80
CA HIS A 18 -39.71 23.14 -12.51
C HIS A 18 -39.17 24.35 -11.73
N GLU A 19 -37.95 24.24 -11.16
CA GLU A 19 -37.25 25.39 -10.57
C GLU A 19 -36.59 26.23 -11.67
N THR A 20 -36.70 27.56 -11.61
CA THR A 20 -36.07 28.50 -12.58
C THR A 20 -35.04 29.39 -11.86
N PRO A 21 -33.73 29.21 -12.07
CA PRO A 21 -33.09 28.24 -12.97
C PRO A 21 -33.12 26.80 -12.45
N PRO A 22 -32.99 25.78 -13.33
CA PRO A 22 -33.04 24.37 -12.94
C PRO A 22 -32.02 24.01 -11.85
N ASN A 23 -32.46 23.21 -10.88
CA ASN A 23 -31.66 22.91 -9.69
C ASN A 23 -30.61 21.84 -9.96
N ARG A 24 -29.37 22.26 -10.19
CA ARG A 24 -28.23 21.37 -10.44
C ARG A 24 -28.00 20.34 -9.33
N ASN A 25 -28.15 20.70 -8.06
CA ASN A 25 -27.91 19.76 -6.95
C ASN A 25 -28.92 18.61 -6.92
N LYS A 26 -30.17 18.88 -7.34
CA LYS A 26 -31.20 17.84 -7.46
C LYS A 26 -30.94 16.93 -8.67
N LEU A 27 -30.47 17.50 -9.78
CA LEU A 27 -30.03 16.74 -10.96
C LEU A 27 -28.82 15.86 -10.65
N ASP A 28 -27.83 16.34 -9.89
CA ASP A 28 -26.66 15.56 -9.49
C ASP A 28 -27.07 14.39 -8.56
N ARG A 29 -27.95 14.63 -7.57
CA ARG A 29 -28.52 13.56 -6.73
C ARG A 29 -29.34 12.53 -7.53
N LEU A 30 -30.00 12.98 -8.60
CA LEU A 30 -30.72 12.08 -9.50
C LEU A 30 -29.74 11.19 -10.27
N VAL A 31 -28.60 11.72 -10.72
CA VAL A 31 -27.54 10.90 -11.34
C VAL A 31 -27.03 9.84 -10.37
N ASP A 32 -26.74 10.20 -9.12
CA ASP A 32 -26.30 9.23 -8.10
C ASP A 32 -27.32 8.09 -7.90
N LEU A 33 -28.61 8.43 -7.80
CA LEU A 33 -29.69 7.46 -7.64
C LEU A 33 -29.85 6.56 -8.88
N LEU A 34 -29.64 7.10 -10.09
CA LEU A 34 -29.69 6.34 -11.32
C LEU A 34 -28.48 5.39 -11.48
N CYS A 35 -27.30 5.78 -11.01
CA CYS A 35 -26.11 4.92 -10.95
C CYS A 35 -26.31 3.74 -9.98
N ASP A 36 -26.99 3.95 -8.85
CA ASP A 36 -27.36 2.88 -7.91
C ASP A 36 -28.42 1.92 -8.47
N HIS A 37 -29.22 2.37 -9.44
CA HIS A 37 -30.28 1.60 -10.09
C HIS A 37 -30.19 1.59 -11.64
N PRO A 38 -29.22 0.86 -12.23
CA PRO A 38 -28.91 0.94 -13.67
C PRO A 38 -30.06 0.60 -14.63
N ARG A 39 -31.11 -0.12 -14.20
CA ARG A 39 -32.27 -0.43 -15.06
C ARG A 39 -33.08 0.82 -15.43
N LEU A 40 -33.19 1.78 -14.50
CA LEU A 40 -33.92 3.04 -14.72
C LEU A 40 -33.23 3.92 -15.78
N LEU A 41 -31.91 3.81 -15.92
CA LEU A 41 -31.14 4.48 -16.96
C LEU A 41 -31.60 4.07 -18.36
N TYR A 42 -31.69 2.76 -18.62
CA TYR A 42 -32.05 2.21 -19.93
C TYR A 42 -33.54 2.36 -20.26
N ASP A 43 -34.42 2.23 -19.27
CA ASP A 43 -35.86 2.12 -19.52
C ASP A 43 -36.59 3.45 -19.67
N SER A 44 -36.27 4.46 -18.85
CA SER A 44 -37.04 5.72 -18.79
C SER A 44 -36.19 6.98 -18.86
N PHE A 45 -35.01 7.02 -18.26
CA PHE A 45 -34.25 8.27 -18.13
C PHE A 45 -33.32 8.59 -19.31
N PHE A 46 -32.91 7.61 -20.12
CA PHE A 46 -32.17 7.89 -21.35
C PHE A 46 -32.95 8.79 -22.31
N ALA A 47 -34.22 8.47 -22.57
CA ALA A 47 -35.05 9.24 -23.50
C ALA A 47 -35.23 10.69 -23.01
N LYS A 48 -35.45 10.89 -21.71
CA LYS A 48 -35.57 12.22 -21.08
C LYS A 48 -34.26 13.00 -21.14
N ALA A 49 -33.13 12.32 -20.93
CA ALA A 49 -31.80 12.92 -21.04
C ALA A 49 -31.48 13.35 -22.47
N HIS A 50 -31.80 12.50 -23.45
CA HIS A 50 -31.64 12.79 -24.87
C HIS A 50 -32.54 13.96 -25.30
N GLU A 51 -33.81 13.98 -24.88
CA GLU A 51 -34.74 15.07 -25.17
C GLU A 51 -34.29 16.40 -24.56
N ALA A 52 -33.88 16.40 -23.29
CA ALA A 52 -33.43 17.62 -22.60
C ALA A 52 -32.18 18.23 -23.25
N ALA A 53 -31.21 17.38 -23.66
CA ALA A 53 -30.01 17.83 -24.34
C ALA A 53 -30.28 18.22 -25.80
N GLY A 54 -31.12 17.48 -26.52
CA GLY A 54 -31.52 17.77 -27.91
C GLY A 54 -32.24 19.10 -28.04
N ILE A 55 -33.26 19.34 -27.20
CA ILE A 55 -34.01 20.62 -27.18
C ILE A 55 -33.05 21.80 -26.93
N ALA A 56 -32.10 21.65 -26.01
CA ALA A 56 -31.13 22.70 -25.72
C ALA A 56 -30.24 23.00 -26.95
N VAL A 57 -29.72 21.97 -27.61
CA VAL A 57 -28.89 22.10 -28.82
C VAL A 57 -29.67 22.72 -29.98
N ASP A 58 -30.90 22.27 -30.23
CA ASP A 58 -31.77 22.82 -31.28
C ASP A 58 -32.08 24.31 -31.05
N ILE A 59 -32.35 24.70 -29.80
CA ILE A 59 -32.59 26.10 -29.45
C ILE A 59 -31.33 26.92 -29.67
N TRP A 60 -30.16 26.45 -29.21
CA TRP A 60 -28.89 27.15 -29.42
C TRP A 60 -28.55 27.29 -30.90
N HIS A 61 -28.89 26.32 -31.74
CA HIS A 61 -28.60 26.39 -33.17
C HIS A 61 -29.64 27.22 -33.93
N GLY A 62 -30.87 27.32 -33.42
CA GLY A 62 -31.97 28.09 -34.00
C GLY A 62 -31.98 29.58 -33.65
N THR A 63 -31.43 29.99 -32.50
CA THR A 63 -31.32 31.39 -32.09
C THR A 63 -30.08 32.03 -32.70
N GLY A 64 -30.19 32.68 -33.86
CA GLY A 64 -29.05 33.38 -34.48
C GLY A 64 -28.42 34.43 -33.56
N ASP A 65 -27.08 34.52 -33.57
CA ASP A 65 -26.09 35.48 -33.02
C ASP A 65 -26.32 36.22 -31.66
N MET A 66 -27.50 36.11 -31.03
CA MET A 66 -27.85 36.75 -29.75
C MET A 66 -28.47 35.71 -28.81
N MET A 67 -27.61 34.89 -28.19
CA MET A 67 -28.01 34.08 -27.04
C MET A 67 -28.35 35.01 -25.87
N SER A 68 -29.57 34.95 -25.33
CA SER A 68 -29.85 35.65 -24.06
C SER A 68 -29.19 34.91 -22.90
N ASP A 69 -28.66 35.66 -21.92
CA ASP A 69 -28.07 35.08 -20.69
C ASP A 69 -29.07 34.16 -19.96
N ASP A 70 -30.37 34.46 -20.06
CA ASP A 70 -31.45 33.64 -19.51
C ASP A 70 -31.54 32.27 -20.19
N ASN A 71 -31.38 32.18 -21.51
CA ASN A 71 -31.37 30.91 -22.24
C ASN A 71 -30.16 30.05 -21.84
N LEU A 72 -29.00 30.66 -21.60
CA LEU A 72 -27.82 29.97 -21.11
C LEU A 72 -28.03 29.42 -19.70
N LEU A 73 -28.62 30.21 -18.80
CA LEU A 73 -28.87 29.82 -17.41
C LEU A 73 -29.90 28.68 -17.29
N ILE A 74 -30.91 28.69 -18.17
CA ILE A 74 -32.02 27.72 -18.13
C ILE A 74 -31.66 26.41 -18.85
N LEU A 75 -31.02 26.46 -20.02
CA LEU A 75 -30.82 25.29 -20.87
C LEU A 75 -29.53 24.52 -20.59
N THR A 76 -28.48 25.18 -20.09
CA THR A 76 -27.17 24.55 -19.87
C THR A 76 -27.20 23.46 -18.78
N PRO A 77 -27.83 23.66 -17.60
CA PRO A 77 -27.84 22.64 -16.56
C PRO A 77 -28.57 21.34 -16.97
N PRO A 78 -29.78 21.37 -17.57
CA PRO A 78 -30.46 20.18 -18.09
C PRO A 78 -29.66 19.48 -19.20
N ALA A 79 -29.00 20.23 -20.09
CA ALA A 79 -28.17 19.63 -21.14
C ALA A 79 -26.95 18.90 -20.58
N LEU A 80 -26.23 19.50 -19.61
CA LEU A 80 -25.09 18.86 -18.95
C LEU A 80 -25.50 17.62 -18.15
N TRP A 81 -26.66 17.67 -17.50
CA TRP A 81 -27.26 16.50 -16.84
C TRP A 81 -27.59 15.41 -17.87
N GLY A 82 -28.24 15.77 -18.98
CA GLY A 82 -28.59 14.85 -20.06
C GLY A 82 -27.36 14.12 -20.59
N TRP A 83 -26.29 14.86 -20.91
CA TRP A 83 -25.01 14.28 -21.33
C TRP A 83 -24.39 13.33 -20.31
N THR A 84 -24.55 13.62 -19.02
CA THR A 84 -24.02 12.78 -17.94
C THR A 84 -24.80 11.48 -17.83
N VAL A 85 -26.14 11.54 -17.87
CA VAL A 85 -26.98 10.33 -17.86
C VAL A 85 -26.72 9.48 -19.10
N MET A 86 -26.67 10.09 -20.29
CA MET A 86 -26.39 9.36 -21.52
C MET A 86 -24.99 8.71 -21.50
N GLU A 87 -23.95 9.40 -21.05
CA GLU A 87 -22.62 8.78 -20.90
C GLU A 87 -22.68 7.55 -19.99
N GLU A 88 -23.29 7.67 -18.82
CA GLU A 88 -23.34 6.57 -17.88
C GLU A 88 -24.15 5.38 -18.44
N THR A 89 -25.19 5.63 -19.26
CA THR A 89 -25.94 4.55 -19.92
C THR A 89 -25.11 3.80 -20.98
N VAL A 90 -24.31 4.52 -21.78
CA VAL A 90 -23.55 3.93 -22.90
C VAL A 90 -22.18 3.41 -22.45
N CYS A 91 -21.65 3.88 -21.33
CA CYS A 91 -20.36 3.41 -20.79
C CYS A 91 -20.50 2.32 -19.71
N HIS A 92 -21.71 2.09 -19.16
CA HIS A 92 -21.97 0.94 -18.29
C HIS A 92 -22.28 -0.31 -19.10
N ALA A 93 -21.77 -1.46 -18.64
CA ALA A 93 -22.03 -2.74 -19.29
C ALA A 93 -23.54 -3.08 -19.23
N PRO A 94 -24.25 -3.11 -20.37
CA PRO A 94 -25.69 -3.39 -20.36
C PRO A 94 -25.94 -4.85 -19.97
N PRO A 95 -27.09 -5.16 -19.34
CA PRO A 95 -27.55 -6.54 -19.16
C PRO A 95 -27.54 -7.29 -20.50
N GLN A 96 -27.16 -8.58 -20.46
CA GLN A 96 -26.95 -9.40 -21.67
C GLN A 96 -28.17 -9.41 -22.61
N GLU A 97 -29.38 -9.27 -22.06
CA GLU A 97 -30.67 -9.22 -22.78
C GLU A 97 -30.86 -7.95 -23.64
N LEU A 98 -30.28 -6.82 -23.25
CA LEU A 98 -30.43 -5.51 -23.92
C LEU A 98 -29.29 -5.20 -24.91
N ARG A 99 -28.19 -5.95 -24.82
CA ARG A 99 -26.92 -5.68 -25.53
C ARG A 99 -27.03 -5.82 -27.05
N GLU A 100 -27.89 -6.72 -27.53
CA GLU A 100 -28.04 -7.00 -28.97
C GLU A 100 -29.20 -6.24 -29.63
N THR A 101 -30.19 -5.80 -28.86
CA THR A 101 -31.46 -5.26 -29.38
C THR A 101 -31.61 -3.75 -29.17
N ARG A 102 -31.53 -3.27 -27.92
CA ARG A 102 -31.82 -1.88 -27.54
C ARG A 102 -30.56 -1.02 -27.44
N TYR A 103 -29.47 -1.59 -26.93
CA TYR A 103 -28.21 -0.85 -26.75
C TYR A 103 -27.70 -0.19 -28.04
N PRO A 104 -27.71 -0.86 -29.22
CA PRO A 104 -27.21 -0.22 -30.42
C PRO A 104 -28.01 1.02 -30.84
N GLN A 105 -29.33 1.02 -30.58
CA GLN A 105 -30.21 2.15 -30.87
C GLN A 105 -29.92 3.35 -29.95
N LEU A 106 -29.69 3.10 -28.65
CA LEU A 106 -29.35 4.15 -27.69
C LEU A 106 -27.97 4.74 -28.00
N ALA A 107 -26.98 3.90 -28.32
CA ALA A 107 -25.65 4.34 -28.73
C ALA A 107 -25.69 5.18 -30.02
N GLN A 108 -26.56 4.84 -30.96
CA GLN A 108 -26.74 5.61 -32.19
C GLN A 108 -27.32 7.00 -31.90
N GLN A 109 -28.37 7.08 -31.09
CA GLN A 109 -28.97 8.36 -30.66
C GLN A 109 -27.94 9.26 -29.94
N PHE A 110 -27.11 8.66 -29.09
CA PHE A 110 -26.01 9.35 -28.43
C PHE A 110 -24.98 9.95 -29.43
N LEU A 111 -24.60 9.20 -30.47
CA LEU A 111 -23.65 9.66 -31.49
C LEU A 111 -24.25 10.69 -32.46
N GLU A 112 -25.55 10.62 -32.73
CA GLU A 112 -26.30 11.61 -33.53
C GLU A 112 -26.36 12.95 -32.80
N LEU A 113 -26.71 12.94 -31.50
CA LEU A 113 -26.73 14.16 -30.70
C LEU A 113 -25.33 14.75 -30.50
N ALA A 114 -24.30 13.90 -30.42
CA ALA A 114 -22.91 14.36 -30.38
C ALA A 114 -22.51 15.08 -31.66
N GLU A 115 -22.97 14.61 -32.83
CA GLU A 115 -22.77 15.31 -34.10
C GLU A 115 -23.39 16.69 -34.08
N GLN A 116 -24.66 16.77 -33.70
CA GLN A 116 -25.41 18.01 -33.66
C GLN A 116 -24.70 19.01 -32.73
N THR A 117 -24.30 18.57 -31.54
CA THR A 117 -23.61 19.43 -30.56
C THR A 117 -22.26 19.95 -31.09
N LEU A 118 -21.54 19.14 -31.86
CA LEU A 118 -20.21 19.48 -32.41
C LEU A 118 -20.26 20.18 -33.77
N ALA A 119 -21.42 20.25 -34.44
CA ALA A 119 -21.56 20.87 -35.75
C ALA A 119 -21.29 22.38 -35.74
N HIS A 120 -21.70 23.06 -34.65
CA HIS A 120 -21.48 24.48 -34.43
C HIS A 120 -20.92 24.71 -33.02
N PRO A 121 -19.61 24.54 -32.81
CA PRO A 121 -18.98 24.67 -31.49
C PRO A 121 -19.01 26.10 -30.95
N ASP A 122 -19.11 27.10 -31.82
CA ASP A 122 -19.12 28.53 -31.46
C ASP A 122 -20.47 29.00 -30.90
N THR A 123 -21.58 28.39 -31.36
CA THR A 123 -22.95 28.72 -30.89
C THR A 123 -23.37 27.89 -29.68
N THR A 124 -22.74 26.74 -29.49
CA THR A 124 -23.02 25.83 -28.38
C THR A 124 -22.24 26.27 -27.13
N PRO A 125 -22.83 26.27 -25.92
CA PRO A 125 -22.10 26.64 -24.71
C PRO A 125 -20.86 25.77 -24.51
N GLY A 126 -19.70 26.42 -24.33
CA GLY A 126 -18.42 25.74 -24.16
C GLY A 126 -18.39 24.59 -23.12
N PRO A 127 -19.07 24.67 -21.95
CA PRO A 127 -19.16 23.55 -21.02
C PRO A 127 -19.79 22.29 -21.61
N VAL A 128 -20.78 22.43 -22.49
CA VAL A 128 -21.49 21.32 -23.12
C VAL A 128 -20.60 20.68 -24.18
N VAL A 129 -19.96 21.49 -25.03
CA VAL A 129 -18.99 21.01 -26.03
C VAL A 129 -17.88 20.19 -25.36
N ARG A 130 -17.30 20.69 -24.26
CA ARG A 130 -16.28 19.96 -23.50
C ARG A 130 -16.81 18.66 -22.90
N ARG A 131 -18.05 18.67 -22.38
CA ARG A 131 -18.71 17.49 -21.82
C ARG A 131 -18.94 16.41 -22.88
N THR A 132 -19.33 16.79 -24.10
CA THR A 132 -19.52 15.88 -25.24
C THR A 132 -18.19 15.21 -25.63
N ILE A 133 -17.09 15.97 -25.71
CA ILE A 133 -15.77 15.40 -26.01
C ILE A 133 -15.33 14.40 -24.95
N GLN A 134 -15.54 14.71 -23.66
CA GLN A 134 -15.25 13.78 -22.55
C GLN A 134 -16.05 12.48 -22.68
N ALA A 135 -17.35 12.59 -22.98
CA ALA A 135 -18.23 11.44 -23.12
C ALA A 135 -17.82 10.54 -24.30
N LEU A 136 -17.50 11.14 -25.46
CA LEU A 136 -16.96 10.41 -26.62
C LEU A 136 -15.62 9.74 -26.31
N THR A 137 -14.75 10.41 -25.56
CA THR A 137 -13.43 9.87 -25.16
C THR A 137 -13.57 8.61 -24.31
N ARG A 138 -14.53 8.58 -23.37
CA ARG A 138 -14.81 7.40 -22.53
C ARG A 138 -15.53 6.30 -23.30
N PHE A 139 -16.44 6.66 -24.19
CA PHE A 139 -17.22 5.72 -24.98
C PHE A 139 -16.38 4.97 -26.02
N TRP A 140 -15.31 5.59 -26.54
CA TRP A 140 -14.50 5.01 -27.61
C TRP A 140 -13.92 3.61 -27.31
N PRO A 141 -13.21 3.39 -26.18
CA PRO A 141 -12.73 2.05 -25.82
C PRO A 141 -13.84 1.02 -25.63
N GLU A 142 -15.02 1.42 -25.15
CA GLU A 142 -16.16 0.51 -24.95
C GLU A 142 -16.68 -0.05 -26.28
N ILE A 143 -16.74 0.77 -27.34
CA ILE A 143 -17.15 0.29 -28.68
C ILE A 143 -16.14 -0.73 -29.22
N ILE A 144 -14.84 -0.45 -29.12
CA ILE A 144 -13.81 -1.35 -29.62
C ILE A 144 -13.84 -2.68 -28.84
N ASN A 145 -13.97 -2.63 -27.51
CA ASN A 145 -14.13 -3.81 -26.66
C ASN A 145 -15.38 -4.64 -27.05
N ALA A 146 -16.52 -3.97 -27.26
CA ALA A 146 -17.74 -4.63 -27.67
C ALA A 146 -17.58 -5.34 -29.03
N CYS A 147 -16.99 -4.65 -30.02
CA CYS A 147 -16.68 -5.23 -31.33
C CYS A 147 -15.75 -6.44 -31.26
N ILE A 148 -14.77 -6.46 -30.34
CA ILE A 148 -13.87 -7.61 -30.14
C ILE A 148 -14.58 -8.79 -29.47
N SER A 149 -15.44 -8.51 -28.48
CA SER A 149 -16.07 -9.54 -27.64
C SER A 149 -17.23 -10.30 -28.32
N LEU A 150 -17.87 -9.70 -29.32
CA LEU A 150 -19.06 -10.26 -29.96
C LEU A 150 -18.68 -11.27 -31.06
N LYS A 151 -19.07 -12.53 -30.84
CA LYS A 151 -18.82 -13.65 -31.79
C LYS A 151 -19.62 -13.53 -33.09
N THR A 152 -20.75 -12.83 -33.06
CA THR A 152 -21.67 -12.59 -34.18
C THR A 152 -21.49 -11.16 -34.68
N GLN A 153 -21.02 -11.01 -35.92
CA GLN A 153 -20.82 -9.72 -36.56
C GLN A 153 -22.17 -9.13 -37.01
N SER A 154 -22.90 -8.55 -36.06
CA SER A 154 -24.16 -7.86 -36.35
C SER A 154 -23.91 -6.57 -37.15
N PRO A 155 -24.72 -6.28 -38.20
CA PRO A 155 -24.59 -5.05 -38.98
C PRO A 155 -24.79 -3.78 -38.14
N ALA A 156 -25.53 -3.84 -37.03
CA ALA A 156 -25.77 -2.71 -36.14
C ALA A 156 -24.47 -2.24 -35.44
N TRP A 157 -23.64 -3.18 -34.98
CA TRP A 157 -22.35 -2.84 -34.35
C TRP A 157 -21.33 -2.31 -35.35
N ARG A 158 -21.39 -2.77 -36.60
CA ARG A 158 -20.61 -2.19 -37.69
C ARG A 158 -21.01 -0.73 -37.96
N GLN A 159 -22.31 -0.45 -38.05
CA GLN A 159 -22.81 0.92 -38.24
C GLN A 159 -22.39 1.85 -37.10
N LEU A 160 -22.46 1.39 -35.84
CA LEU A 160 -21.99 2.18 -34.69
C LEU A 160 -20.49 2.46 -34.72
N TYR A 161 -19.69 1.46 -35.09
CA TYR A 161 -18.26 1.62 -35.25
C TYR A 161 -17.92 2.62 -36.35
N GLU A 162 -18.58 2.53 -37.51
CA GLU A 162 -18.43 3.47 -38.62
C GLU A 162 -18.86 4.90 -38.23
N ALA A 163 -19.98 5.03 -37.50
CA ALA A 163 -20.46 6.33 -37.00
C ALA A 163 -19.48 6.97 -36.02
N MET A 164 -18.94 6.20 -35.08
CA MET A 164 -17.95 6.74 -34.13
C MET A 164 -16.60 7.06 -34.80
N LEU A 165 -16.19 6.32 -35.83
CA LEU A 165 -15.03 6.70 -36.65
C LEU A 165 -15.22 8.07 -37.30
N GLN A 166 -16.42 8.36 -37.83
CA GLN A 166 -16.73 9.68 -38.38
C GLN A 166 -16.63 10.77 -37.31
N ARG A 167 -17.11 10.53 -36.08
CA ARG A 167 -16.96 11.50 -34.96
C ARG A 167 -15.52 11.69 -34.55
N ALA A 168 -14.74 10.62 -34.51
CA ALA A 168 -13.32 10.69 -34.22
C ALA A 168 -12.58 11.53 -35.28
N ASP A 169 -12.97 11.45 -36.56
CA ASP A 169 -12.44 12.30 -37.63
C ASP A 169 -12.83 13.77 -37.46
N SER A 170 -14.09 14.05 -37.08
CA SER A 170 -14.52 15.41 -36.74
C SER A 170 -13.73 16.00 -35.56
N LEU A 171 -13.46 15.21 -34.51
CA LEU A 171 -12.65 15.64 -33.37
C LEU A 171 -11.19 15.88 -33.76
N MET A 172 -10.62 15.05 -34.63
CA MET A 172 -9.29 15.25 -35.19
C MET A 172 -9.21 16.56 -35.98
N GLN A 173 -10.20 16.84 -36.85
CA GLN A 173 -10.29 18.11 -37.59
C GLN A 173 -10.47 19.31 -36.67
N LEU A 174 -11.31 19.18 -35.63
CA LEU A 174 -11.51 20.22 -34.63
C LEU A 174 -10.22 20.53 -33.86
N SER A 175 -9.39 19.51 -33.59
CA SER A 175 -8.06 19.71 -32.98
C SER A 175 -7.05 20.40 -33.89
N GLU A 176 -7.23 20.30 -35.21
CA GLU A 176 -6.39 20.96 -36.20
C GLU A 176 -6.82 22.43 -36.43
N GLN A 177 -8.09 22.77 -36.15
CA GLN A 177 -8.69 24.07 -36.49
C GLN A 177 -8.98 24.98 -35.28
N SER A 178 -9.16 24.43 -34.09
CA SER A 178 -9.58 25.20 -32.91
C SER A 178 -8.40 25.84 -32.18
N ASP A 179 -8.54 27.12 -31.87
CA ASP A 179 -7.60 27.90 -31.04
C ASP A 179 -8.05 28.02 -29.57
N ASP A 180 -9.20 27.44 -29.16
CA ASP A 180 -9.70 27.53 -27.77
C ASP A 180 -8.89 26.60 -26.83
N PRO A 181 -8.10 27.15 -25.87
CA PRO A 181 -7.30 26.33 -24.96
C PRO A 181 -8.11 25.39 -24.08
N ALA A 182 -9.35 25.76 -23.72
CA ALA A 182 -10.22 24.92 -22.89
C ALA A 182 -10.74 23.70 -23.66
N LEU A 183 -10.93 23.86 -24.98
CA LEU A 183 -11.32 22.79 -25.89
C LEU A 183 -10.12 21.89 -26.22
N GLN A 184 -8.98 22.50 -26.57
CA GLN A 184 -7.74 21.79 -26.90
C GLN A 184 -7.28 20.87 -25.77
N MET A 185 -7.49 21.24 -24.50
CA MET A 185 -7.21 20.37 -23.35
C MET A 185 -7.98 19.04 -23.40
N HIS A 186 -9.27 19.08 -23.75
CA HIS A 186 -10.12 17.89 -23.84
C HIS A 186 -9.80 17.08 -25.10
N LEU A 187 -9.47 17.75 -26.20
CA LEU A 187 -9.00 17.11 -27.43
C LEU A 187 -7.65 16.40 -27.22
N ALA A 188 -6.73 16.97 -26.43
CA ALA A 188 -5.48 16.31 -26.07
C ALA A 188 -5.73 14.96 -25.37
N LYS A 189 -6.74 14.91 -24.48
CA LYS A 189 -7.15 13.68 -23.78
C LYS A 189 -7.79 12.64 -24.71
N PHE A 190 -8.56 13.11 -25.71
CA PHE A 190 -9.09 12.25 -26.76
C PHE A 190 -7.97 11.63 -27.59
N LEU A 191 -7.02 12.44 -28.08
CA LEU A 191 -5.87 11.98 -28.86
C LEU A 191 -4.97 11.03 -28.07
N GLU A 192 -4.78 11.27 -26.77
CA GLU A 192 -4.08 10.36 -25.86
C GLU A 192 -4.76 8.98 -25.79
N THR A 193 -6.08 8.97 -25.65
CA THR A 193 -6.88 7.74 -25.58
C THR A 193 -6.81 6.96 -26.89
N GLU A 194 -6.94 7.67 -28.01
CA GLU A 194 -6.85 7.10 -29.36
C GLU A 194 -5.47 6.51 -29.67
N ALA A 195 -4.40 7.24 -29.34
CA ALA A 195 -3.02 6.77 -29.48
C ALA A 195 -2.74 5.54 -28.59
N THR A 196 -3.35 5.48 -27.40
CA THR A 196 -3.20 4.36 -26.48
C THR A 196 -3.88 3.10 -27.00
N ILE A 197 -5.15 3.19 -27.40
CA ILE A 197 -5.96 2.05 -27.86
C ILE A 197 -5.39 1.48 -29.17
N PHE A 198 -4.96 2.35 -30.09
CA PHE A 198 -4.47 1.96 -31.41
C PHE A 198 -2.95 1.76 -31.48
N THR A 199 -2.36 1.26 -30.38
CA THR A 199 -0.95 0.86 -30.31
C THR A 199 -0.80 -0.52 -29.67
N ALA A 200 0.06 -1.37 -30.26
CA ALA A 200 0.46 -2.68 -29.75
C ALA A 200 1.46 -2.59 -28.58
N ILE A 201 1.47 -3.56 -27.66
CA ILE A 201 2.35 -3.63 -26.49
C ILE A 201 3.52 -4.58 -26.79
N PRO A 202 4.79 -4.10 -26.77
CA PRO A 202 5.95 -4.90 -27.18
C PRO A 202 6.39 -6.00 -26.21
N GLN A 203 5.93 -6.03 -24.95
CA GLN A 203 6.38 -7.02 -23.96
C GLN A 203 5.21 -7.65 -23.16
N PRO A 204 5.04 -8.98 -23.19
CA PRO A 204 4.08 -9.70 -22.34
C PRO A 204 4.74 -9.96 -20.98
N GLY A 205 4.87 -8.91 -20.16
CA GLY A 205 5.67 -9.00 -18.93
C GLY A 205 5.29 -7.93 -17.92
N GLY A 206 4.05 -7.95 -17.46
CA GLY A 206 3.63 -7.09 -16.36
C GLY A 206 2.12 -6.95 -16.29
N SER A 207 1.54 -7.57 -15.26
CA SER A 207 0.22 -7.31 -14.66
C SER A 207 -0.84 -6.77 -15.60
N SER A 208 -1.85 -7.61 -15.91
CA SER A 208 -3.12 -7.26 -16.54
C SER A 208 -3.58 -5.84 -16.15
N ARG A 209 -3.20 -4.85 -16.96
CA ARG A 209 -3.89 -3.57 -16.99
C ARG A 209 -5.03 -3.79 -17.96
N SER A 210 -6.23 -3.48 -17.51
CA SER A 210 -7.49 -3.52 -18.27
C SER A 210 -7.52 -2.53 -19.46
N THR A 211 -6.37 -2.18 -20.03
CA THR A 211 -6.26 -1.22 -21.13
C THR A 211 -6.24 -1.96 -22.45
N LEU A 212 -7.19 -1.59 -23.29
CA LEU A 212 -7.36 -2.08 -24.65
C LEU A 212 -6.09 -1.81 -25.48
N SER A 213 -5.64 -2.80 -26.24
CA SER A 213 -4.50 -2.69 -27.15
C SER A 213 -4.79 -3.34 -28.50
N LEU A 214 -4.02 -2.96 -29.53
CA LEU A 214 -4.15 -3.56 -30.86
C LEU A 214 -3.89 -5.08 -30.88
N ASP A 215 -3.18 -5.62 -29.89
CA ASP A 215 -2.87 -7.06 -29.79
C ASP A 215 -4.09 -7.91 -29.41
N GLN A 216 -5.10 -7.29 -28.79
CA GLN A 216 -6.33 -7.96 -28.40
C GLN A 216 -7.30 -8.16 -29.58
N LEU A 217 -7.01 -7.55 -30.74
CA LEU A 217 -7.79 -7.74 -31.97
C LEU A 217 -7.37 -9.04 -32.69
N PRO A 218 -8.31 -9.87 -33.16
CA PRO A 218 -7.99 -11.01 -34.04
C PRO A 218 -7.34 -10.54 -35.36
N ASP A 219 -6.39 -11.31 -35.91
CA ASP A 219 -5.70 -10.97 -37.17
C ASP A 219 -6.62 -10.89 -38.39
N SER A 220 -7.80 -11.50 -38.33
CA SER A 220 -8.82 -11.48 -39.39
C SER A 220 -10.19 -11.07 -38.83
N HIS A 221 -10.42 -9.76 -38.67
CA HIS A 221 -11.72 -9.20 -38.33
C HIS A 221 -12.47 -8.76 -39.61
N ALA A 222 -13.78 -9.02 -39.73
CA ALA A 222 -14.47 -8.85 -41.02
C ALA A 222 -14.67 -7.40 -41.49
N TYR A 223 -14.62 -6.43 -40.57
CA TYR A 223 -14.78 -5.00 -40.93
C TYR A 223 -13.79 -4.06 -40.21
N ILE A 224 -12.90 -4.57 -39.34
CA ILE A 224 -11.91 -3.74 -38.63
C ILE A 224 -10.53 -4.06 -39.21
N SER A 225 -9.86 -3.03 -39.75
CA SER A 225 -8.51 -3.17 -40.28
C SER A 225 -7.47 -2.75 -39.24
N LYS A 226 -6.61 -3.69 -38.81
CA LYS A 226 -5.50 -3.42 -37.89
C LYS A 226 -4.56 -2.35 -38.42
N THR A 227 -4.30 -2.35 -39.73
CA THR A 227 -3.38 -1.38 -40.36
C THR A 227 -3.98 0.03 -40.36
N ALA A 228 -5.27 0.16 -40.68
CA ALA A 228 -5.96 1.45 -40.66
C ALA A 228 -6.01 2.05 -39.25
N LEU A 229 -6.27 1.23 -38.23
CA LEU A 229 -6.24 1.68 -36.84
C LEU A 229 -4.85 2.09 -36.38
N ALA A 230 -3.80 1.32 -36.72
CA ALA A 230 -2.42 1.69 -36.40
C ALA A 230 -2.02 3.04 -37.03
N THR A 231 -2.42 3.31 -38.28
CA THR A 231 -2.20 4.62 -38.92
C THR A 231 -2.92 5.75 -38.19
N ARG A 232 -4.13 5.47 -37.67
CA ARG A 232 -4.93 6.44 -36.89
C ARG A 232 -4.28 6.76 -35.54
N GLY A 233 -3.79 5.74 -34.83
CA GLY A 233 -3.02 5.92 -33.58
C GLY A 233 -1.75 6.75 -33.79
N GLU A 234 -1.04 6.51 -34.89
CA GLU A 234 0.14 7.30 -35.26
C GLU A 234 -0.22 8.76 -35.57
N ARG A 235 -1.29 9.01 -36.34
CA ARG A 235 -1.79 10.37 -36.60
C ARG A 235 -2.17 11.09 -35.30
N ALA A 236 -2.87 10.42 -34.39
CA ALA A 236 -3.26 11.00 -33.11
C ALA A 236 -2.04 11.39 -32.26
N ARG A 237 -1.01 10.54 -32.21
CA ARG A 237 0.26 10.84 -31.53
C ARG A 237 0.99 12.03 -32.13
N GLN A 238 1.02 12.13 -33.46
CA GLN A 238 1.62 13.28 -34.16
C GLN A 238 0.86 14.58 -33.88
N GLN A 239 -0.47 14.53 -33.85
CA GLN A 239 -1.29 15.69 -33.52
C GLN A 239 -1.17 16.10 -32.05
N LEU A 240 -1.09 15.13 -31.12
CA LEU A 240 -0.86 15.41 -29.70
C LEU A 240 0.45 16.19 -29.47
N LEU A 241 1.50 15.89 -30.24
CA LEU A 241 2.74 16.67 -30.22
C LEU A 241 2.60 18.06 -30.87
N ARG A 242 1.78 18.20 -31.92
CA ARG A 242 1.52 19.48 -32.59
C ARG A 242 0.67 20.43 -31.75
N LEU A 243 -0.11 19.91 -30.80
CA LEU A 243 -0.83 20.72 -29.81
C LEU A 243 0.12 21.46 -28.84
N LEU A 244 1.40 21.06 -28.74
CA LEU A 244 2.37 21.86 -28.00
C LEU A 244 2.62 23.17 -28.76
N PRO A 245 2.42 24.35 -28.13
CA PRO A 245 2.52 25.62 -28.82
C PRO A 245 3.92 25.87 -29.40
N SER A 246 3.97 26.43 -30.61
CA SER A 246 5.20 26.98 -31.19
C SER A 246 5.70 28.17 -30.35
N SER A 247 7.01 28.48 -30.44
CA SER A 247 7.68 29.54 -29.67
C SER A 247 6.97 30.90 -29.72
N ASP A 248 6.30 31.20 -30.83
CA ASP A 248 5.82 32.55 -31.15
C ASP A 248 4.46 32.89 -30.52
N HIS A 249 3.69 31.89 -30.05
CA HIS A 249 2.34 32.07 -29.48
C HIS A 249 2.20 31.65 -28.01
N MET A 250 3.30 31.21 -27.37
CA MET A 250 3.31 30.61 -26.04
C MET A 250 2.79 31.53 -24.91
N ARG A 251 2.97 32.85 -25.01
CA ARG A 251 2.47 33.80 -24.00
C ARG A 251 0.94 33.90 -23.94
N LEU A 252 0.26 33.61 -25.05
CA LEU A 252 -1.20 33.73 -25.19
C LEU A 252 -1.92 32.44 -24.77
N CYS A 253 -1.21 31.33 -24.66
CA CYS A 253 -1.76 30.04 -24.28
C CYS A 253 -1.98 29.92 -22.76
N ASN A 254 -3.09 29.30 -22.37
CA ASN A 254 -3.38 29.01 -20.97
C ASN A 254 -2.40 27.95 -20.42
N THR A 255 -1.81 28.21 -19.24
CA THR A 255 -0.92 27.27 -18.55
C THR A 255 -1.60 25.93 -18.26
N SER A 256 -2.91 25.92 -17.99
CA SER A 256 -3.70 24.70 -17.76
C SER A 256 -3.75 23.79 -18.99
N PHE A 257 -3.84 24.37 -20.19
CA PHE A 257 -3.82 23.61 -21.43
C PHE A 257 -2.46 22.92 -21.63
N ILE A 258 -1.36 23.69 -21.55
CA ILE A 258 0.00 23.17 -21.75
C ILE A 258 0.32 22.06 -20.75
N THR A 259 0.00 22.27 -19.47
CA THR A 259 0.23 21.26 -18.42
C THR A 259 -0.61 20.00 -18.63
N ALA A 260 -1.86 20.12 -19.10
CA ALA A 260 -2.69 18.97 -19.44
C ALA A 260 -2.15 18.19 -20.65
N THR A 261 -1.66 18.88 -21.68
CA THR A 261 -1.01 18.24 -22.85
C THR A 261 0.26 17.51 -22.44
N ILE A 262 1.11 18.12 -21.60
CA ILE A 262 2.30 17.46 -21.02
C ILE A 262 1.91 16.21 -20.23
N ASN A 263 0.91 16.30 -19.35
CA ASN A 263 0.45 15.15 -18.57
C ASN A 263 -0.10 14.04 -19.47
N SER A 264 -0.77 14.39 -20.57
CA SER A 264 -1.30 13.42 -21.55
C SER A 264 -0.15 12.69 -22.28
N ILE A 265 0.88 13.42 -22.71
CA ILE A 265 2.08 12.84 -23.34
C ILE A 265 2.82 11.93 -22.36
N VAL A 266 3.03 12.36 -21.11
CA VAL A 266 3.70 11.55 -20.08
C VAL A 266 2.89 10.31 -19.70
N TYR A 267 1.56 10.43 -19.65
CA TYR A 267 0.68 9.29 -19.42
C TYR A 267 0.73 8.28 -20.57
N LEU A 268 0.81 8.75 -21.83
CA LEU A 268 1.04 7.88 -22.99
C LEU A 268 2.39 7.15 -22.89
N MET A 269 3.48 7.84 -22.52
CA MET A 269 4.79 7.21 -22.29
C MET A 269 4.72 6.13 -21.19
N ASN A 270 3.92 6.38 -20.16
CA ASN A 270 3.71 5.43 -19.06
C ASN A 270 2.90 4.17 -19.47
N LEU A 271 1.95 4.30 -20.40
CA LEU A 271 1.13 3.18 -20.89
C LEU A 271 1.75 2.46 -22.09
N ARG A 272 2.59 3.14 -22.87
CA ARG A 272 3.29 2.63 -24.07
C ARG A 272 4.77 3.03 -24.02
N PRO A 273 5.60 2.32 -23.22
CA PRO A 273 7.00 2.68 -23.01
C PRO A 273 7.86 2.74 -24.28
N GLN A 274 7.47 2.05 -25.36
CA GLN A 274 8.17 2.10 -26.65
C GLN A 274 8.29 3.52 -27.26
N PHE A 275 7.43 4.44 -26.83
CA PHE A 275 7.43 5.81 -27.32
C PHE A 275 8.24 6.75 -26.43
N CYS A 276 8.79 6.27 -25.31
CA CYS A 276 9.54 7.09 -24.37
C CYS A 276 10.70 7.82 -25.08
N ASP A 277 11.49 7.12 -25.88
CA ASP A 277 12.65 7.71 -26.58
C ASP A 277 12.23 8.83 -27.54
N GLN A 278 11.19 8.59 -28.37
CA GLN A 278 10.75 9.55 -29.38
C GLN A 278 10.00 10.75 -28.80
N LEU A 279 9.17 10.53 -27.77
CA LEU A 279 8.33 11.58 -27.20
C LEU A 279 9.11 12.44 -26.20
N LEU A 280 9.99 11.82 -25.40
CA LEU A 280 10.78 12.53 -24.40
C LEU A 280 11.78 13.49 -25.05
N GLU A 281 12.48 13.06 -26.09
CA GLU A 281 13.43 13.91 -26.81
C GLU A 281 12.74 15.16 -27.38
N ARG A 282 11.59 14.98 -28.04
CA ARG A 282 10.82 16.09 -28.62
C ARG A 282 10.24 17.02 -27.55
N LEU A 283 9.77 16.47 -26.43
CA LEU A 283 9.21 17.24 -25.32
C LEU A 283 10.27 18.10 -24.62
N ILE A 284 11.46 17.55 -24.37
CA ILE A 284 12.57 18.27 -23.75
C ILE A 284 13.12 19.33 -24.70
N ASN A 285 13.31 19.00 -25.98
CA ASN A 285 13.77 19.98 -26.97
C ASN A 285 12.79 21.15 -27.08
N TRP A 286 11.48 20.87 -27.16
CA TRP A 286 10.45 21.91 -27.13
C TRP A 286 10.54 22.79 -25.87
N TYR A 287 10.68 22.20 -24.68
CA TYR A 287 10.80 22.95 -23.43
C TYR A 287 12.07 23.82 -23.39
N VAL A 288 13.22 23.28 -23.80
CA VAL A 288 14.50 24.01 -23.82
C VAL A 288 14.45 25.20 -24.79
N VAL A 289 13.95 24.99 -26.02
CA VAL A 289 13.83 26.06 -27.03
C VAL A 289 12.87 27.16 -26.56
N THR A 290 11.74 26.78 -25.98
CA THR A 290 10.71 27.74 -25.52
C THR A 290 11.12 28.49 -24.25
N ASN A 291 11.94 27.90 -23.38
CA ASN A 291 12.42 28.53 -22.14
C ASN A 291 13.72 29.34 -22.31
N SER A 292 14.44 29.17 -23.43
CA SER A 292 15.71 29.87 -23.70
C SER A 292 15.53 31.33 -24.15
N SER A 293 14.33 31.73 -24.57
CA SER A 293 14.00 33.11 -24.95
C SER A 293 13.17 33.77 -23.84
N GLU A 294 13.66 34.84 -23.22
CA GLU A 294 12.85 35.60 -22.23
C GLU A 294 11.59 36.23 -22.86
N GLN A 295 11.52 36.29 -24.19
CA GLN A 295 10.41 36.87 -24.95
C GLN A 295 9.24 35.91 -25.21
N THR A 296 9.36 34.61 -24.92
CA THR A 296 8.37 33.57 -25.30
C THR A 296 7.48 33.10 -24.14
N MET A 297 7.93 33.14 -22.88
CA MET A 297 7.12 32.70 -21.72
C MET A 297 7.14 33.73 -20.59
N THR A 298 6.05 33.81 -19.81
CA THR A 298 6.10 34.54 -18.54
C THR A 298 6.88 33.74 -17.48
N HIS A 299 7.51 34.42 -16.53
CA HIS A 299 8.22 33.76 -15.42
C HIS A 299 7.33 32.80 -14.62
N LEU A 300 6.04 33.10 -14.47
CA LEU A 300 5.10 32.20 -13.80
C LEU A 300 4.83 30.94 -14.65
N GLN A 301 4.63 31.09 -15.96
CA GLN A 301 4.42 29.97 -16.88
C GLN A 301 5.64 29.04 -16.92
N SER A 302 6.86 29.59 -17.02
CA SER A 302 8.08 28.77 -17.06
C SER A 302 8.27 27.97 -15.77
N VAL A 303 8.04 28.58 -14.60
CA VAL A 303 8.13 27.89 -13.30
C VAL A 303 7.07 26.78 -13.17
N VAL A 304 5.81 27.05 -13.54
CA VAL A 304 4.72 26.07 -13.41
C VAL A 304 4.93 24.90 -14.39
N ILE A 305 5.29 25.19 -15.64
CA ILE A 305 5.52 24.16 -16.66
C ILE A 305 6.76 23.33 -16.33
N GLY A 306 7.87 23.97 -15.95
CA GLY A 306 9.08 23.28 -15.53
C GLY A 306 8.86 22.38 -14.31
N LYS A 307 8.08 22.85 -13.33
CA LYS A 307 7.71 22.04 -12.16
C LYS A 307 6.82 20.86 -12.54
N THR A 308 5.81 21.08 -13.38
CA THR A 308 4.88 20.02 -13.82
C THR A 308 5.63 18.94 -14.58
N LEU A 309 6.50 19.32 -15.51
CA LEU A 309 7.33 18.41 -16.29
C LEU A 309 8.31 17.63 -15.40
N SER A 310 8.97 18.31 -14.45
CA SER A 310 9.87 17.66 -13.48
C SER A 310 9.16 16.60 -12.64
N ILE A 311 7.98 16.93 -12.09
CA ILE A 311 7.15 16.00 -11.31
C ILE A 311 6.73 14.80 -12.17
N ALA A 312 6.19 15.06 -13.36
CA ALA A 312 5.63 14.03 -14.21
C ALA A 312 6.71 13.03 -14.68
N LEU A 313 7.91 13.52 -15.02
CA LEU A 313 9.05 12.67 -15.40
C LEU A 313 9.64 11.92 -14.21
N LEU A 314 9.70 12.53 -13.01
CA LEU A 314 10.13 11.84 -11.79
C LEU A 314 9.17 10.71 -11.41
N GLN A 315 7.85 10.94 -11.57
CA GLN A 315 6.83 9.90 -11.38
C GLN A 315 6.93 8.78 -12.40
N LEU A 316 7.42 9.04 -13.61
CA LEU A 316 7.68 8.03 -14.63
C LEU A 316 8.96 7.24 -14.30
N TYR A 317 10.04 7.93 -13.92
CA TYR A 317 11.33 7.34 -13.55
C TYR A 317 11.25 6.41 -12.34
N THR A 318 10.42 6.75 -11.34
CA THR A 318 10.25 5.94 -10.12
C THR A 318 9.48 4.63 -10.35
N ARG A 319 8.95 4.38 -11.55
CA ARG A 319 8.23 3.13 -11.88
C ARG A 319 9.20 2.02 -12.25
N ARG A 320 9.09 0.88 -11.55
CA ARG A 320 9.99 -0.28 -11.68
C ARG A 320 10.16 -0.82 -13.12
N TYR A 321 9.11 -0.81 -13.94
CA TYR A 321 9.18 -1.32 -15.32
C TYR A 321 9.77 -0.33 -16.33
N MET A 322 10.00 0.94 -15.93
CA MET A 322 10.67 1.93 -16.76
C MET A 322 12.21 1.84 -16.65
N GLY A 323 12.75 0.81 -15.98
CA GLY A 323 14.18 0.65 -15.76
C GLY A 323 15.02 0.61 -17.04
N ALA A 324 14.47 0.11 -18.16
CA ALA A 324 15.16 0.13 -19.46
C ALA A 324 15.37 1.55 -20.03
N TYR A 325 14.60 2.53 -19.55
CA TYR A 325 14.64 3.93 -19.97
C TYR A 325 15.20 4.86 -18.88
N SER A 326 15.78 4.29 -17.80
CA SER A 326 16.25 5.07 -16.65
C SER A 326 17.33 6.08 -17.04
N GLU A 327 18.29 5.71 -17.88
CA GLU A 327 19.36 6.60 -18.33
C GLU A 327 18.86 7.76 -19.21
N VAL A 328 17.83 7.51 -20.04
CA VAL A 328 17.23 8.54 -20.89
C VAL A 328 16.42 9.53 -20.04
N LEU A 329 15.69 9.01 -19.04
CA LEU A 329 14.92 9.81 -18.09
C LEU A 329 15.82 10.61 -17.12
N GLU A 330 16.92 10.05 -16.66
CA GLU A 330 17.93 10.74 -15.85
C GLU A 330 18.52 11.94 -16.60
N ARG A 331 18.97 11.73 -17.85
CA ARG A 331 19.46 12.82 -18.69
C ARG A 331 18.43 13.94 -18.89
N ALA A 332 17.16 13.58 -19.07
CA ALA A 332 16.08 14.54 -19.20
C ALA A 332 15.82 15.31 -17.89
N LEU A 333 15.82 14.63 -16.74
CA LEU A 333 15.63 15.25 -15.42
C LEU A 333 16.82 16.15 -15.02
N ASP A 334 18.05 15.76 -15.38
CA ASP A 334 19.25 16.56 -15.19
C ASP A 334 19.22 17.83 -16.04
N ALA A 335 18.75 17.75 -17.30
CA ALA A 335 18.58 18.91 -18.17
C ALA A 335 17.53 19.90 -17.65
N LEU A 336 16.50 19.42 -16.95
CA LEU A 336 15.46 20.26 -16.34
C LEU A 336 15.87 20.87 -15.00
N ASN A 337 16.76 20.20 -14.26
CA ASN A 337 17.29 20.61 -12.96
C ASN A 337 16.19 21.08 -11.96
N GLY A 338 15.08 20.34 -11.90
CA GLY A 338 13.95 20.68 -11.04
C GLY A 338 14.28 20.52 -9.54
N PRO A 339 13.72 21.35 -8.64
CA PRO A 339 14.01 21.30 -7.20
C PRO A 339 13.57 20.00 -6.52
N GLU A 340 12.69 19.24 -7.16
CA GLU A 340 12.28 17.91 -6.69
C GLU A 340 13.27 16.83 -7.08
N TRP A 341 13.84 16.92 -8.27
CA TRP A 341 14.89 16.03 -8.75
C TRP A 341 16.17 16.20 -7.93
N VAL A 342 16.59 17.46 -7.69
CA VAL A 342 17.76 17.77 -6.84
C VAL A 342 17.57 17.21 -5.43
N ARG A 343 16.40 17.44 -4.81
CA ARG A 343 16.11 16.89 -3.48
C ARG A 343 16.09 15.36 -3.48
N TRP A 344 15.60 14.73 -4.54
CA TRP A 344 15.61 13.29 -4.69
C TRP A 344 17.06 12.76 -4.82
N GLN A 345 17.91 13.40 -5.63
CA GLN A 345 19.33 13.09 -5.76
C GLN A 345 20.08 13.25 -4.43
N GLU A 346 19.84 14.34 -3.69
CA GLU A 346 20.42 14.56 -2.36
C GLU A 346 19.99 13.48 -1.35
N GLN A 347 18.72 13.07 -1.38
CA GLN A 347 18.23 11.97 -0.54
C GLN A 347 18.92 10.66 -0.89
N GLN A 348 19.06 10.34 -2.18
CA GLN A 348 19.77 9.15 -2.64
C GLN A 348 21.27 9.21 -2.28
N ALA A 349 21.91 10.37 -2.39
CA ALA A 349 23.30 10.57 -1.99
C ALA A 349 23.50 10.38 -0.49
N ARG A 350 22.60 10.93 0.35
CA ARG A 350 22.61 10.71 1.81
C ARG A 350 22.36 9.26 2.18
N GLU A 351 21.48 8.56 1.45
CA GLU A 351 21.30 7.12 1.64
C GLU A 351 22.57 6.35 1.27
N ARG A 352 23.19 6.64 0.11
CA ARG A 352 24.47 6.04 -0.31
C ARG A 352 25.59 6.32 0.69
N GLU A 353 25.67 7.53 1.24
CA GLU A 353 26.65 7.89 2.26
C GLU A 353 26.39 7.16 3.59
N ARG A 354 25.13 7.05 4.04
CA ARG A 354 24.76 6.26 5.23
C ARG A 354 25.12 4.79 5.07
N ARG A 355 24.87 4.26 3.87
CA ARG A 355 25.21 2.90 3.44
C ARG A 355 26.73 2.67 3.44
N GLN A 356 27.51 3.57 2.83
CA GLN A 356 28.98 3.55 2.88
C GLN A 356 29.53 3.67 4.33
N ARG A 357 28.93 4.51 5.17
CA ARG A 357 29.30 4.63 6.59
C ARG A 357 28.95 3.38 7.40
N GLN A 358 27.85 2.70 7.08
CA GLN A 358 27.49 1.41 7.67
C GLN A 358 28.48 0.32 7.26
N GLN A 359 28.79 0.21 5.96
CA GLN A 359 29.83 -0.69 5.44
C GLN A 359 31.21 -0.43 6.08
N ALA A 360 31.62 0.83 6.23
CA ALA A 360 32.89 1.19 6.87
C ALA A 360 32.92 0.83 8.37
N ARG A 361 31.77 0.93 9.06
CA ARG A 361 31.60 0.50 10.46
C ARG A 361 31.64 -1.03 10.60
N GLN A 362 31.01 -1.75 9.68
CA GLN A 362 31.07 -3.22 9.64
C GLN A 362 32.49 -3.72 9.34
N ARG A 363 33.20 -3.11 8.38
CA ARG A 363 34.62 -3.41 8.11
C ARG A 363 35.54 -3.14 9.31
N SER A 364 35.30 -2.06 10.04
CA SER A 364 36.08 -1.74 11.26
C SER A 364 35.72 -2.63 12.46
N GLN A 365 34.48 -3.12 12.56
CA GLN A 365 34.10 -4.12 13.57
C GLN A 365 34.66 -5.51 13.25
N ALA A 366 34.62 -5.94 11.98
CA ALA A 366 35.23 -7.20 11.54
C ALA A 366 36.74 -7.22 11.82
N ARG A 367 37.44 -6.09 11.60
CA ARG A 367 38.88 -5.97 11.90
C ARG A 367 39.22 -5.99 13.41
N ARG A 368 38.25 -5.71 14.29
CA ARG A 368 38.41 -5.77 15.76
C ARG A 368 38.04 -7.13 16.34
N GLN A 369 37.32 -7.98 15.60
CA GLN A 369 36.86 -9.30 16.04
C GLN A 369 37.72 -10.45 15.51
N ALA A 370 38.78 -10.17 14.73
CA ALA A 370 39.76 -11.18 14.36
C ALA A 370 40.61 -11.60 15.58
N PRO A 371 40.81 -12.90 15.85
CA PRO A 371 41.68 -13.37 16.92
C PRO A 371 43.16 -13.08 16.62
N ASP A 372 43.96 -12.80 17.66
CA ASP A 372 45.42 -12.86 17.60
C ASP A 372 45.85 -14.32 17.35
N GLU A 373 46.37 -14.62 16.16
CA GLU A 373 47.03 -15.90 15.88
C GLU A 373 48.55 -15.74 15.98
N ASP A 374 49.15 -16.55 16.85
CA ASP A 374 50.59 -16.66 17.05
C ASP A 374 51.30 -17.29 15.83
N PRO A 375 52.58 -16.92 15.58
CA PRO A 375 53.18 -16.98 14.25
C PRO A 375 54.02 -18.25 14.05
N HIS A 376 53.44 -19.42 13.78
CA HIS A 376 54.21 -20.54 13.20
C HIS A 376 53.32 -21.59 12.49
N SER A 377 52.99 -21.33 11.23
CA SER A 377 52.73 -22.37 10.22
C SER A 377 52.83 -21.75 8.83
N THR A 378 54.06 -21.63 8.33
CA THR A 378 54.36 -21.12 6.99
C THR A 378 54.33 -22.27 5.98
N ARG A 379 53.37 -22.25 5.06
CA ARG A 379 53.53 -22.85 3.73
C ARG A 379 53.34 -21.77 2.67
N TRP A 380 54.47 -21.27 2.19
CA TRP A 380 54.58 -20.30 1.10
C TRP A 380 54.24 -20.95 -0.25
N VAL A 381 53.37 -20.29 -1.01
CA VAL A 381 53.26 -20.36 -2.49
C VAL A 381 53.10 -18.90 -2.96
N PRO A 382 53.75 -18.49 -4.07
CA PRO A 382 54.23 -17.12 -4.28
C PRO A 382 53.15 -16.14 -4.76
N ALA A 383 53.34 -14.88 -4.37
CA ALA A 383 52.64 -13.72 -4.91
C ALA A 383 53.08 -13.41 -6.36
N PRO A 384 52.19 -12.92 -7.23
CA PRO A 384 52.58 -12.12 -8.37
C PRO A 384 52.81 -10.68 -7.91
N GLU A 385 54.02 -10.17 -8.18
CA GLU A 385 54.43 -8.80 -7.91
C GLU A 385 53.74 -7.77 -8.81
N ASP A 386 53.46 -6.64 -8.17
CA ASP A 386 53.25 -5.26 -8.64
C ASP A 386 53.73 -4.91 -10.08
N GLY A 387 53.12 -3.97 -10.79
CA GLY A 387 52.05 -3.06 -10.38
C GLY A 387 51.92 -1.84 -11.29
N GLN A 388 51.54 -0.74 -10.62
CA GLN A 388 51.59 0.68 -10.97
C GLN A 388 50.33 1.34 -11.57
N ASP A 389 49.80 2.21 -10.70
CA ASP A 389 48.79 3.27 -10.86
C ASP A 389 49.11 4.28 -11.97
N GLU A 390 48.09 4.92 -12.57
CA GLU A 390 47.73 6.31 -12.23
C GLU A 390 46.63 6.90 -13.15
N LEU A 391 45.74 7.60 -12.45
CA LEU A 391 44.86 8.73 -12.78
C LEU A 391 44.93 9.41 -14.17
N ALA A 392 43.71 9.79 -14.59
CA ALA A 392 43.29 11.10 -15.11
C ALA A 392 42.81 11.18 -16.57
N TYR A 393 41.56 11.64 -16.68
CA TYR A 393 41.07 12.71 -17.57
C TYR A 393 41.53 12.68 -19.05
N GLN A 394 40.59 12.48 -19.97
CA GLN A 394 40.72 13.00 -21.33
C GLN A 394 39.64 14.07 -21.59
N PRO A 395 40.04 15.31 -21.93
CA PRO A 395 39.27 16.17 -22.82
C PRO A 395 39.66 15.88 -24.27
N ALA A 396 38.74 16.12 -25.20
CA ALA A 396 39.03 16.18 -26.64
C ALA A 396 39.81 17.46 -27.02
N PRO A 397 40.20 17.72 -28.29
CA PRO A 397 40.87 16.89 -29.32
C PRO A 397 42.13 17.58 -29.93
N GLY A 398 42.92 16.87 -30.75
CA GLY A 398 43.63 17.43 -31.92
C GLY A 398 45.17 17.42 -31.99
N ALA A 399 45.66 17.05 -33.20
CA ALA A 399 46.90 17.43 -33.92
C ALA A 399 48.27 16.75 -33.63
N ASP A 400 48.76 16.07 -34.70
CA ASP A 400 50.10 16.10 -35.33
C ASP A 400 51.39 15.48 -34.69
N ALA A 401 51.94 14.52 -35.45
CA ALA A 401 53.32 14.38 -35.96
C ALA A 401 54.57 14.09 -35.07
N GLU A 402 55.25 12.99 -35.47
CA GLU A 402 56.71 12.80 -35.70
C GLU A 402 57.78 12.67 -34.55
N LEU A 403 58.35 11.44 -34.49
CA LEU A 403 59.79 11.03 -34.60
C LEU A 403 60.93 11.50 -33.64
N GLY A 404 61.64 10.49 -33.10
CA GLY A 404 63.13 10.41 -32.93
C GLY A 404 63.74 11.05 -31.66
N ALA A 405 64.90 10.67 -31.09
CA ALA A 405 65.91 9.63 -31.32
C ALA A 405 67.00 9.70 -30.19
N ILE A 406 67.44 8.53 -29.69
CA ILE A 406 68.86 8.08 -29.57
C ILE A 406 69.89 8.74 -28.60
N ALA A 407 70.43 7.87 -27.72
CA ALA A 407 71.82 7.62 -27.23
C ALA A 407 72.73 8.78 -26.74
N THR A 408 73.69 8.62 -25.81
CA THR A 408 74.92 7.79 -25.87
C THR A 408 75.77 7.89 -24.57
N LEU A 409 76.28 6.75 -24.03
CA LEU A 409 77.69 6.36 -23.66
C LEU A 409 78.60 7.25 -22.72
N PRO A 410 79.81 6.82 -22.24
CA PRO A 410 80.40 5.48 -21.91
C PRO A 410 81.42 5.38 -20.71
N SER A 411 81.91 4.14 -20.43
CA SER A 411 83.32 3.68 -20.19
C SER A 411 84.02 3.43 -18.81
N SER A 412 84.83 2.32 -18.81
CA SER A 412 86.10 1.97 -18.09
C SER A 412 86.06 1.25 -16.72
N GLU A 413 86.84 0.23 -16.32
CA GLU A 413 87.83 -0.72 -16.89
C GLU A 413 88.18 -1.81 -15.82
N ALA A 414 88.62 -3.01 -16.26
CA ALA A 414 89.75 -3.83 -15.74
C ALA A 414 89.53 -5.34 -15.42
N ALA A 415 90.15 -6.16 -16.29
CA ALA A 415 90.97 -7.37 -16.08
C ALA A 415 90.39 -8.75 -15.63
N GLY A 416 90.60 -9.78 -16.47
CA GLY A 416 91.15 -11.06 -15.97
C GLY A 416 90.63 -12.41 -16.52
N GLN A 417 91.06 -12.78 -17.74
CA GLN A 417 91.43 -14.14 -18.17
C GLN A 417 90.40 -15.22 -18.59
N LYS A 418 90.64 -15.61 -19.86
CA LYS A 418 90.58 -16.94 -20.50
C LYS A 418 89.20 -17.39 -21.01
N ARG A 419 88.81 -16.96 -22.22
CA ARG A 419 89.33 -17.30 -23.58
C ARG A 419 88.65 -18.56 -24.12
N THR A 420 88.08 -18.61 -25.30
CA THR A 420 87.90 -17.73 -26.49
C THR A 420 87.35 -18.71 -27.53
N ALA A 421 86.58 -18.37 -28.55
CA ALA A 421 85.92 -17.16 -28.98
C ALA A 421 85.25 -17.54 -30.31
N HIS A 422 84.27 -16.72 -30.69
CA HIS A 422 83.96 -16.33 -32.05
C HIS A 422 83.35 -17.38 -32.98
N ALA A 423 82.52 -17.00 -33.93
CA ALA A 423 81.76 -15.78 -34.25
C ALA A 423 81.01 -16.15 -35.54
N ASP A 424 80.06 -15.29 -35.93
CA ASP A 424 79.84 -14.84 -37.31
C ASP A 424 80.02 -15.86 -38.45
N ASP A 425 78.96 -16.10 -39.21
CA ASP A 425 78.88 -15.62 -40.59
C ASP A 425 77.55 -16.07 -41.22
N ASP A 426 76.85 -15.07 -41.75
CA ASP A 426 76.19 -15.00 -43.06
C ASP A 426 75.79 -16.30 -43.81
N ASP A 427 74.61 -16.19 -44.45
CA ASP A 427 74.25 -16.84 -45.73
C ASP A 427 73.53 -18.21 -45.78
N ASP A 428 72.68 -18.60 -44.81
CA ASP A 428 71.84 -19.82 -45.02
C ASP A 428 70.35 -19.77 -44.58
N GLU A 429 69.85 -18.67 -43.99
CA GLU A 429 68.45 -18.64 -43.50
C GLU A 429 67.39 -18.35 -44.60
N GLU A 430 67.76 -17.74 -45.72
CA GLU A 430 66.80 -17.38 -46.78
C GLU A 430 66.48 -18.55 -47.75
N LYS A 431 67.32 -19.61 -47.76
CA LYS A 431 67.03 -20.86 -48.50
C LYS A 431 66.46 -21.96 -47.62
N GLN A 432 66.65 -21.91 -46.30
CA GLN A 432 65.99 -22.83 -45.36
C GLN A 432 64.58 -22.36 -44.96
N MET A 433 64.29 -21.05 -44.91
CA MET A 433 62.92 -20.58 -44.69
C MET A 433 61.97 -20.94 -45.84
N MET A 434 62.45 -20.99 -47.09
CA MET A 434 61.59 -21.34 -48.23
C MET A 434 61.23 -22.84 -48.28
N LEU A 435 62.08 -23.73 -47.75
CA LEU A 435 61.80 -25.18 -47.60
C LEU A 435 61.02 -25.51 -46.32
N LEU A 436 61.13 -24.68 -45.27
CA LEU A 436 60.33 -24.79 -44.04
C LEU A 436 58.91 -24.21 -44.22
N GLU A 437 58.73 -23.19 -45.06
CA GLU A 437 57.39 -22.64 -45.36
C GLU A 437 56.56 -23.58 -46.26
N GLU A 438 57.19 -24.33 -47.16
CA GLU A 438 56.51 -25.32 -48.00
C GLU A 438 56.17 -26.62 -47.24
N SER A 439 56.98 -27.00 -46.25
CA SER A 439 56.72 -28.16 -45.38
C SER A 439 55.75 -27.86 -44.23
N ALA A 440 55.75 -26.64 -43.67
CA ALA A 440 54.78 -26.21 -42.65
C ALA A 440 53.35 -26.02 -43.20
N LYS A 441 53.20 -25.66 -44.50
CA LYS A 441 51.88 -25.57 -45.16
C LYS A 441 51.27 -26.92 -45.53
N ARG A 442 52.06 -28.01 -45.66
CA ARG A 442 51.53 -29.36 -45.94
C ARG A 442 51.22 -30.21 -44.71
N VAL A 443 51.75 -29.88 -43.53
CA VAL A 443 51.50 -30.66 -42.29
C VAL A 443 50.37 -30.08 -41.44
N LYS A 444 50.13 -28.76 -41.42
CA LYS A 444 49.04 -28.17 -40.62
C LYS A 444 47.63 -28.19 -41.25
N LEU A 445 47.50 -28.55 -42.52
CA LEU A 445 46.19 -28.68 -43.19
C LEU A 445 45.71 -30.13 -43.39
N GLY A 446 46.52 -31.13 -43.01
CA GLY A 446 46.18 -32.55 -43.16
C GLY A 446 45.81 -33.30 -41.87
N GLU A 447 46.32 -32.86 -40.71
CA GLU A 447 46.18 -33.60 -39.44
C GLU A 447 45.17 -32.96 -38.46
N GLU A 448 45.00 -31.64 -38.46
CA GLU A 448 43.96 -30.98 -37.66
C GLU A 448 42.54 -31.25 -38.19
N GLU A 449 42.35 -31.40 -39.50
CA GLU A 449 41.07 -31.82 -40.07
C GLU A 449 40.76 -33.31 -39.82
N LYS A 450 41.78 -34.17 -39.72
CA LYS A 450 41.60 -35.62 -39.47
C LYS A 450 41.33 -35.93 -37.99
N MET A 451 41.92 -35.20 -37.03
CA MET A 451 41.60 -35.37 -35.60
C MET A 451 40.24 -34.75 -35.24
N LYS A 452 39.87 -33.56 -35.76
CA LYS A 452 38.53 -33.00 -35.56
C LYS A 452 37.42 -33.84 -36.21
N LYS A 453 37.65 -34.43 -37.40
CA LYS A 453 36.67 -35.35 -38.01
C LYS A 453 36.55 -36.68 -37.27
N LYS A 454 37.59 -37.19 -36.61
CA LYS A 454 37.52 -38.46 -35.84
C LYS A 454 36.84 -38.29 -34.48
N SER A 455 37.04 -37.18 -33.77
CA SER A 455 36.35 -36.95 -32.49
C SER A 455 34.89 -36.55 -32.70
N ALA A 456 34.59 -35.72 -33.72
CA ALA A 456 33.22 -35.37 -34.08
C ALA A 456 32.44 -36.58 -34.60
N ALA A 457 33.04 -37.45 -35.43
CA ALA A 457 32.38 -38.67 -35.89
C ALA A 457 32.09 -39.65 -34.75
N SER A 458 32.97 -39.77 -33.74
CA SER A 458 32.73 -40.65 -32.57
C SER A 458 31.62 -40.12 -31.65
N GLU A 459 31.43 -38.80 -31.58
CA GLU A 459 30.37 -38.19 -30.79
C GLU A 459 29.04 -38.22 -31.54
N GLU A 460 29.05 -38.01 -32.86
CA GLU A 460 27.90 -38.18 -33.76
C GLU A 460 27.42 -39.63 -33.80
N GLU A 461 28.33 -40.61 -33.84
CA GLU A 461 28.02 -42.05 -33.83
C GLU A 461 27.46 -42.50 -32.47
N ARG A 462 27.92 -41.90 -31.36
CA ARG A 462 27.32 -42.08 -30.02
C ARG A 462 25.94 -41.45 -29.89
N ARG A 463 25.72 -40.29 -30.53
CA ARG A 463 24.39 -39.65 -30.60
C ARG A 463 23.43 -40.47 -31.47
N GLN A 464 23.90 -40.99 -32.60
CA GLN A 464 23.09 -41.83 -33.49
C GLN A 464 22.71 -43.15 -32.81
N THR A 465 23.65 -43.82 -32.14
CA THR A 465 23.34 -45.05 -31.38
C THR A 465 22.38 -44.80 -30.21
N ALA A 466 22.42 -43.64 -29.56
CA ALA A 466 21.45 -43.25 -28.55
C ALA A 466 20.05 -42.98 -29.13
N VAL A 467 19.96 -42.38 -30.33
CA VAL A 467 18.69 -42.17 -31.04
C VAL A 467 18.10 -43.49 -31.55
N ASP A 468 18.94 -44.38 -32.10
CA ASP A 468 18.51 -45.67 -32.62
C ASP A 468 17.99 -46.59 -31.50
N THR A 469 18.67 -46.60 -30.33
CA THR A 469 18.20 -47.34 -29.14
C THR A 469 16.90 -46.76 -28.57
N ASP A 470 16.71 -45.44 -28.61
CA ASP A 470 15.46 -44.80 -28.19
C ASP A 470 14.27 -45.17 -29.11
N GLN A 471 14.51 -45.22 -30.42
CA GLN A 471 13.51 -45.64 -31.42
C GLN A 471 13.16 -47.13 -31.31
N GLU A 472 14.15 -48.00 -31.08
CA GLU A 472 13.94 -49.44 -30.87
C GLU A 472 13.10 -49.69 -29.63
N MET A 473 13.42 -49.04 -28.52
CA MET A 473 12.71 -49.19 -27.25
C MET A 473 11.29 -48.60 -27.30
N GLU A 474 11.05 -47.54 -28.08
CA GLU A 474 9.72 -46.99 -28.36
C GLU A 474 8.88 -47.93 -29.23
N ALA A 475 9.49 -48.58 -30.23
CA ALA A 475 8.85 -49.59 -31.06
C ALA A 475 8.48 -50.86 -30.25
N GLU A 476 9.38 -51.34 -29.38
CA GLU A 476 9.09 -52.46 -28.48
C GLU A 476 7.90 -52.18 -27.56
N MET A 477 7.83 -50.96 -27.01
CA MET A 477 6.71 -50.55 -26.16
C MET A 477 5.40 -50.43 -26.95
N GLN A 478 5.43 -49.90 -28.17
CA GLN A 478 4.24 -49.88 -29.04
C GLN A 478 3.74 -51.27 -29.40
N VAL A 479 4.65 -52.22 -29.64
CA VAL A 479 4.29 -53.63 -29.87
C VAL A 479 3.70 -54.25 -28.60
N ALA A 480 4.23 -53.93 -27.42
CA ALA A 480 3.65 -54.37 -26.14
C ALA A 480 2.21 -53.83 -25.96
N LEU A 481 1.99 -52.54 -26.22
CA LEU A 481 0.66 -51.91 -26.18
C LEU A 481 -0.35 -52.54 -27.14
N GLN A 482 0.09 -53.01 -28.31
CA GLN A 482 -0.77 -53.65 -29.31
C GLN A 482 -1.00 -55.15 -29.04
N SER A 483 -0.08 -55.80 -28.33
CA SER A 483 -0.14 -57.26 -28.04
C SER A 483 -0.89 -57.58 -26.75
N GLU A 484 -1.02 -56.64 -25.83
CA GLU A 484 -1.87 -56.78 -24.64
C GLU A 484 -3.36 -56.59 -25.02
N LEU A 485 -4.01 -57.69 -25.41
CA LEU A 485 -5.45 -57.77 -25.66
C LEU A 485 -6.27 -57.25 -24.47
N PRO A 486 -7.47 -56.66 -24.72
CA PRO A 486 -8.37 -56.20 -23.67
C PRO A 486 -8.66 -57.33 -22.68
N PHE A 487 -8.42 -57.07 -21.39
CA PHE A 487 -8.75 -58.00 -20.33
C PHE A 487 -10.28 -58.04 -20.19
N GLU A 488 -10.92 -59.04 -20.80
CA GLU A 488 -12.34 -59.30 -20.61
C GLU A 488 -12.57 -59.82 -19.19
N LEU A 489 -13.33 -59.07 -18.38
CA LEU A 489 -13.76 -59.50 -17.05
C LEU A 489 -14.66 -60.74 -17.22
N PRO A 490 -14.24 -61.94 -16.78
CA PRO A 490 -15.05 -63.13 -16.92
C PRO A 490 -16.24 -63.08 -15.96
N SER A 491 -17.38 -63.68 -16.34
CA SER A 491 -18.54 -63.83 -15.44
C SER A 491 -18.15 -64.71 -14.26
N MET A 492 -17.81 -64.10 -13.12
CA MET A 492 -17.28 -64.81 -11.95
C MET A 492 -18.31 -65.73 -11.30
N ASP A 493 -19.60 -65.54 -11.57
CA ASP A 493 -20.72 -66.32 -11.00
C ASP A 493 -20.70 -67.80 -11.42
N GLU A 494 -20.02 -68.16 -12.51
CA GLU A 494 -19.99 -69.54 -13.07
C GLU A 494 -18.65 -70.29 -12.84
N MET A 495 -17.65 -69.65 -12.21
CA MET A 495 -16.28 -70.20 -12.10
C MET A 495 -16.01 -70.92 -10.76
N THR A 496 -15.24 -72.01 -10.79
CA THR A 496 -14.75 -72.73 -9.60
C THR A 496 -13.77 -71.88 -8.77
N THR A 497 -13.69 -72.10 -7.45
CA THR A 497 -12.78 -71.37 -6.53
C THR A 497 -11.32 -71.37 -6.98
N ASP A 498 -10.84 -72.48 -7.51
CA ASP A 498 -9.44 -72.64 -7.95
C ASP A 498 -9.18 -71.85 -9.26
N ALA A 499 -10.12 -71.90 -10.22
CA ALA A 499 -10.07 -71.09 -11.43
C ALA A 499 -10.12 -69.58 -11.12
N ARG A 500 -10.94 -69.16 -10.13
CA ARG A 500 -10.97 -67.75 -9.69
C ARG A 500 -9.62 -67.30 -9.12
N GLN A 501 -8.96 -68.15 -8.31
CA GLN A 501 -7.63 -67.86 -7.78
C GLN A 501 -6.56 -67.81 -8.89
N GLU A 502 -6.62 -68.70 -9.87
CA GLU A 502 -5.71 -68.70 -11.02
C GLU A 502 -5.85 -67.42 -11.87
N HIS A 503 -7.08 -66.94 -12.06
CA HIS A 503 -7.35 -65.67 -12.73
C HIS A 503 -6.83 -64.45 -11.95
N VAL A 504 -6.92 -64.44 -10.62
CA VAL A 504 -6.30 -63.40 -9.78
C VAL A 504 -4.78 -63.43 -9.92
N VAL A 505 -4.16 -64.61 -9.89
CA VAL A 505 -2.70 -64.76 -10.03
C VAL A 505 -2.22 -64.33 -11.42
N GLU A 506 -2.97 -64.62 -12.47
CA GLU A 506 -2.68 -64.17 -13.84
C GLU A 506 -2.84 -62.64 -13.98
N ALA A 507 -3.88 -62.04 -13.39
CA ALA A 507 -4.05 -60.59 -13.36
C ALA A 507 -2.87 -59.90 -12.65
N ILE A 508 -2.43 -60.43 -11.51
CA ILE A 508 -1.25 -59.95 -10.77
C ILE A 508 0.03 -60.06 -11.62
N ARG A 509 0.23 -61.18 -12.33
CA ARG A 509 1.40 -61.39 -13.20
C ARG A 509 1.48 -60.37 -14.33
N ARG A 510 0.34 -60.03 -14.94
CA ARG A 510 0.26 -59.01 -15.99
C ARG A 510 0.58 -57.63 -15.47
N VAL A 511 0.07 -57.25 -14.30
CA VAL A 511 0.41 -55.97 -13.66
C VAL A 511 1.90 -55.88 -13.35
N VAL A 512 2.51 -56.94 -12.81
CA VAL A 512 3.96 -56.99 -12.52
C VAL A 512 4.78 -56.82 -13.80
N SER A 513 4.46 -57.60 -14.84
CA SER A 513 5.18 -57.54 -16.12
C SER A 513 5.03 -56.17 -16.82
N GLY A 514 3.82 -55.60 -16.82
CA GLY A 514 3.55 -54.26 -17.34
C GLY A 514 4.30 -53.17 -16.57
N SER A 515 4.31 -53.24 -15.24
CA SER A 515 5.02 -52.29 -14.37
C SER A 515 6.53 -52.30 -14.60
N GLU A 516 7.14 -53.49 -14.74
CA GLU A 516 8.57 -53.64 -15.02
C GLU A 516 8.97 -53.09 -16.40
N ARG A 517 8.13 -53.29 -17.42
CA ARG A 517 8.34 -52.71 -18.76
C ARG A 517 8.30 -51.19 -18.72
N VAL A 518 7.26 -50.62 -18.09
CA VAL A 518 7.09 -49.17 -17.94
C VAL A 518 8.24 -48.57 -17.14
N ARG A 519 8.67 -49.21 -16.06
CA ARG A 519 9.81 -48.75 -15.24
C ARG A 519 11.10 -48.69 -16.05
N LYS A 520 11.46 -49.74 -16.78
CA LYS A 520 12.66 -49.77 -17.63
C LYS A 520 12.63 -48.66 -18.69
N PHE A 521 11.47 -48.41 -19.28
CA PHE A 521 11.28 -47.35 -20.25
C PHE A 521 11.50 -45.95 -19.66
N ILE A 522 10.99 -45.70 -18.44
CA ILE A 522 11.22 -44.45 -17.71
C ILE A 522 12.70 -44.27 -17.32
N GLU A 523 13.35 -45.32 -16.81
CA GLU A 523 14.77 -45.30 -16.43
C GLU A 523 15.66 -44.96 -17.64
N HIS A 524 15.39 -45.56 -18.81
CA HIS A 524 16.11 -45.26 -20.04
C HIS A 524 15.92 -43.80 -20.50
N LYS A 525 14.68 -43.29 -20.51
CA LYS A 525 14.40 -41.88 -20.85
C LYS A 525 15.04 -40.90 -19.84
N ARG A 526 15.19 -41.28 -18.57
CA ARG A 526 15.85 -40.49 -17.51
C ARG A 526 17.36 -40.37 -17.75
N VAL A 527 18.01 -41.45 -18.19
CA VAL A 527 19.45 -41.45 -18.54
C VAL A 527 19.74 -40.48 -19.69
N LEU A 528 18.88 -40.43 -20.71
CA LEU A 528 19.02 -39.54 -21.87
C LEU A 528 18.91 -38.04 -21.50
N HIS A 529 18.05 -37.68 -20.54
CA HIS A 529 17.91 -36.29 -20.07
C HIS A 529 19.05 -35.79 -19.18
N SER A 530 19.88 -36.67 -18.63
CA SER A 530 21.02 -36.32 -17.77
C SER A 530 22.30 -35.95 -18.55
N VAL A 531 22.32 -36.20 -19.86
CA VAL A 531 23.44 -35.87 -20.76
C VAL A 531 23.11 -34.54 -21.45
N ASP A 532 23.65 -33.44 -20.90
CA ASP A 532 23.50 -32.07 -21.40
C ASP A 532 23.79 -31.98 -22.92
N THR A 533 22.74 -31.87 -23.74
CA THR A 533 22.84 -31.43 -25.13
C THR A 533 22.17 -30.07 -25.27
N VAL A 534 23.00 -29.04 -25.09
CA VAL A 534 22.68 -27.66 -25.47
C VAL A 534 22.45 -27.63 -26.98
N SER A 535 21.31 -27.06 -27.39
CA SER A 535 20.88 -26.73 -28.77
C SER A 535 20.28 -27.87 -29.63
N GLY A 536 18.95 -28.01 -29.53
CA GLY A 536 18.06 -28.68 -30.49
C GLY A 536 16.72 -27.94 -30.61
N PRO A 537 16.01 -28.03 -31.75
CA PRO A 537 14.95 -27.10 -32.14
C PRO A 537 13.70 -27.23 -31.27
N ARG A 538 13.03 -26.09 -31.05
CA ARG A 538 11.77 -25.94 -30.30
C ARG A 538 10.72 -26.97 -30.76
N LEU A 539 10.26 -27.78 -29.81
CA LEU A 539 9.18 -28.77 -29.93
C LEU A 539 7.81 -28.11 -30.07
N GLN A 540 6.92 -28.81 -30.79
CA GLN A 540 5.55 -28.41 -31.11
C GLN A 540 4.65 -28.35 -29.87
N THR A 541 3.97 -27.23 -29.69
CA THR A 541 2.87 -27.03 -28.75
C THR A 541 1.55 -27.53 -29.35
N LEU A 542 0.87 -28.46 -28.69
CA LEU A 542 -0.57 -28.70 -28.91
C LEU A 542 -1.39 -27.77 -28.00
N ALA A 543 -2.62 -27.45 -28.43
CA ALA A 543 -3.48 -26.38 -27.91
C ALA A 543 -4.00 -26.54 -26.46
N ASN A 544 -3.46 -27.47 -25.68
CA ASN A 544 -3.85 -27.79 -24.31
C ASN A 544 -2.69 -27.90 -23.32
N GLY A 545 -1.45 -27.56 -23.72
CA GLY A 545 -0.39 -27.23 -22.76
C GLY A 545 0.28 -28.38 -21.99
N LEU A 546 0.11 -29.65 -22.38
CA LEU A 546 0.89 -30.76 -21.83
C LEU A 546 1.89 -31.26 -22.88
N SER A 547 3.18 -31.28 -22.52
CA SER A 547 4.25 -31.82 -23.36
C SER A 547 5.09 -32.85 -22.60
N THR A 548 5.04 -34.11 -23.05
CA THR A 548 6.19 -35.03 -22.95
C THR A 548 6.39 -35.68 -24.32
N ASN A 549 7.63 -35.96 -24.69
CA ASN A 549 8.03 -36.32 -26.06
C ASN A 549 7.64 -37.74 -26.50
N SER A 550 6.63 -38.40 -25.93
CA SER A 550 6.20 -39.70 -26.44
C SER A 550 4.79 -40.04 -26.00
N LYS A 551 3.85 -40.05 -26.95
CA LYS A 551 2.49 -40.58 -26.79
C LYS A 551 2.47 -42.02 -26.24
N VAL A 552 3.56 -42.77 -26.46
CA VAL A 552 3.74 -44.16 -26.02
C VAL A 552 3.84 -44.28 -24.50
N LEU A 553 4.46 -43.33 -23.81
CA LEU A 553 4.55 -43.34 -22.34
C LEU A 553 3.17 -43.11 -21.70
N GLU A 554 2.40 -42.17 -22.23
CA GLU A 554 1.03 -41.88 -21.79
C GLU A 554 0.12 -43.10 -22.00
N ASP A 555 0.15 -43.69 -23.19
CA ASP A 555 -0.61 -44.90 -23.52
C ASP A 555 -0.22 -46.09 -22.62
N SER A 556 1.07 -46.22 -22.28
CA SER A 556 1.59 -47.27 -21.39
C SER A 556 1.15 -47.08 -19.93
N MET A 557 1.08 -45.84 -19.45
CA MET A 557 0.58 -45.54 -18.10
C MET A 557 -0.92 -45.79 -17.98
N VAL A 558 -1.70 -45.39 -19.00
CA VAL A 558 -3.14 -45.67 -19.05
C VAL A 558 -3.39 -47.18 -19.07
N MET A 559 -2.61 -47.94 -19.85
CA MET A 559 -2.68 -49.40 -19.85
C MET A 559 -2.36 -49.98 -18.47
N LEU A 560 -1.29 -49.51 -17.82
CA LEU A 560 -0.91 -49.96 -16.48
C LEU A 560 -2.01 -49.69 -15.45
N VAL A 561 -2.61 -48.50 -15.46
CA VAL A 561 -3.71 -48.17 -14.55
C VAL A 561 -4.93 -49.07 -14.81
N ARG A 562 -5.25 -49.35 -16.08
CA ARG A 562 -6.34 -50.30 -16.42
C ARG A 562 -6.05 -51.72 -15.94
N LEU A 563 -4.81 -52.21 -16.07
CA LEU A 563 -4.41 -53.51 -15.54
C LEU A 563 -4.54 -53.56 -14.02
N VAL A 564 -4.08 -52.52 -13.33
CA VAL A 564 -4.19 -52.40 -11.86
C VAL A 564 -5.68 -52.41 -11.47
N THR A 565 -6.49 -51.54 -12.07
CA THR A 565 -7.93 -51.48 -11.84
C THR A 565 -8.62 -52.83 -12.04
N ASN A 566 -8.37 -53.50 -13.17
CA ASN A 566 -8.95 -54.81 -13.46
C ASN A 566 -8.51 -55.87 -12.44
N CYS A 567 -7.25 -55.84 -11.99
CA CYS A 567 -6.75 -56.72 -10.94
C CYS A 567 -7.50 -56.53 -9.61
N TYR A 568 -7.74 -55.26 -9.20
CA TYR A 568 -8.51 -54.95 -8.00
C TYR A 568 -10.00 -55.34 -8.12
N ILE A 569 -10.61 -55.16 -9.29
CA ILE A 569 -12.00 -55.59 -9.55
C ILE A 569 -12.13 -57.11 -9.40
N VAL A 570 -11.25 -57.87 -10.06
CA VAL A 570 -11.25 -59.35 -10.00
C VAL A 570 -11.01 -59.84 -8.56
N PHE A 571 -10.12 -59.18 -7.83
CA PHE A 571 -9.87 -59.49 -6.41
C PHE A 571 -11.12 -59.23 -5.53
N PHE A 572 -11.81 -58.11 -5.75
CA PHE A 572 -13.00 -57.74 -4.99
C PHE A 572 -14.19 -58.67 -5.29
N GLU A 573 -14.43 -59.01 -6.57
CA GLU A 573 -15.46 -59.96 -6.98
C GLU A 573 -15.21 -61.38 -6.45
N ALA A 574 -13.94 -61.81 -6.44
CA ALA A 574 -13.54 -63.08 -5.82
C ALA A 574 -13.78 -63.09 -4.30
N SER A 575 -13.64 -61.94 -3.64
CA SER A 575 -13.86 -61.79 -2.19
C SER A 575 -15.35 -61.73 -1.80
N ARG A 576 -16.22 -61.16 -2.65
CA ARG A 576 -17.68 -61.09 -2.42
C ARG A 576 -18.39 -62.44 -2.44
N THR A 577 -17.82 -63.43 -3.12
CA THR A 577 -18.46 -64.74 -3.37
C THR A 577 -18.11 -65.84 -2.35
N GLY A 578 -17.56 -65.47 -1.18
CA GLY A 578 -17.51 -66.34 0.01
C GLY A 578 -16.21 -67.11 0.25
N GLY A 579 -15.10 -66.78 -0.41
CA GLY A 579 -13.77 -67.34 -0.09
C GLY A 579 -13.07 -66.56 1.02
N SER A 580 -12.69 -67.22 2.12
CA SER A 580 -11.84 -66.62 3.16
C SER A 580 -10.55 -66.04 2.55
N PRO A 581 -10.12 -64.81 2.88
CA PRO A 581 -9.03 -64.08 2.20
C PRO A 581 -7.62 -64.57 2.61
N ALA A 582 -7.44 -65.86 2.83
CA ALA A 582 -6.22 -66.41 3.41
C ALA A 582 -5.78 -67.71 2.72
N HIS A 583 -4.97 -67.57 1.67
CA HIS A 583 -3.92 -68.55 1.39
C HIS A 583 -2.60 -67.81 1.14
N MET A 584 -1.63 -68.09 2.01
CA MET A 584 -0.28 -67.56 2.14
C MET A 584 0.59 -67.49 0.85
N GLY A 585 0.11 -67.97 -0.30
CA GLY A 585 0.77 -67.80 -1.60
C GLY A 585 0.44 -66.47 -2.30
N ALA A 586 -0.75 -65.91 -2.07
CA ALA A 586 -1.21 -64.69 -2.74
C ALA A 586 -0.64 -63.40 -2.12
N SER A 587 -0.38 -63.36 -0.80
CA SER A 587 0.20 -62.17 -0.15
C SER A 587 1.59 -61.82 -0.67
N SER A 588 2.43 -62.82 -0.97
CA SER A 588 3.77 -62.55 -1.53
C SER A 588 3.69 -61.97 -2.95
N GLN A 589 2.79 -62.48 -3.78
CA GLN A 589 2.60 -61.99 -5.15
C GLN A 589 1.91 -60.62 -5.19
N TRP A 590 0.96 -60.39 -4.29
CA TRP A 590 0.32 -59.09 -4.09
C TRP A 590 1.33 -58.04 -3.60
N ASN A 591 2.17 -58.38 -2.62
CA ASN A 591 3.24 -57.50 -2.16
C ASN A 591 4.23 -57.19 -3.29
N LYS A 592 4.58 -58.19 -4.10
CA LYS A 592 5.43 -57.99 -5.29
C LYS A 592 4.78 -57.06 -6.31
N MET A 593 3.49 -57.18 -6.57
CA MET A 593 2.74 -56.26 -7.43
C MET A 593 2.77 -54.84 -6.88
N HIS A 594 2.49 -54.67 -5.59
CA HIS A 594 2.58 -53.37 -4.92
C HIS A 594 3.99 -52.78 -5.02
N GLU A 595 5.05 -53.56 -4.78
CA GLU A 595 6.44 -53.13 -4.93
C GLU A 595 6.78 -52.71 -6.37
N CYS A 596 6.29 -53.45 -7.37
CA CYS A 596 6.46 -53.14 -8.79
C CYS A 596 5.76 -51.83 -9.18
N VAL A 597 4.51 -51.66 -8.75
CA VAL A 597 3.73 -50.44 -9.02
C VAL A 597 4.28 -49.25 -8.22
N GLU A 598 4.69 -49.46 -6.98
CA GLU A 598 5.30 -48.42 -6.13
C GLU A 598 6.62 -47.91 -6.69
N GLY A 599 7.46 -48.74 -7.31
CA GLY A 599 8.67 -48.20 -7.94
C GLY A 599 8.41 -47.45 -9.26
N VAL A 600 7.28 -47.70 -9.95
CA VAL A 600 6.84 -46.82 -11.04
C VAL A 600 6.37 -45.48 -10.47
N LEU A 601 5.59 -45.50 -9.39
CA LEU A 601 5.16 -44.29 -8.67
C LEU A 601 6.37 -43.51 -8.09
N GLN A 602 7.38 -44.21 -7.58
CA GLN A 602 8.60 -43.59 -7.06
C GLN A 602 9.32 -42.80 -8.15
N SER A 603 9.31 -43.29 -9.39
CA SER A 603 9.90 -42.57 -10.52
C SER A 603 9.19 -41.24 -10.81
N ILE A 604 7.87 -41.18 -10.56
CA ILE A 604 7.05 -39.96 -10.64
C ILE A 604 7.31 -39.03 -9.45
N ILE A 605 7.41 -39.60 -8.25
CA ILE A 605 7.70 -38.87 -7.00
C ILE A 605 9.10 -38.25 -7.01
N ASP A 606 10.08 -38.89 -7.63
CA ASP A 606 11.46 -38.37 -7.68
C ASP A 606 11.59 -37.13 -8.59
N ALA A 607 10.65 -36.91 -9.51
CA ALA A 607 10.66 -35.80 -10.45
C ALA A 607 9.23 -35.24 -10.69
N PRO A 608 8.57 -34.74 -9.63
CA PRO A 608 7.13 -34.48 -9.67
C PRO A 608 6.78 -33.32 -10.61
N ARG A 609 7.71 -32.38 -10.83
CA ARG A 609 7.52 -31.23 -11.72
C ARG A 609 7.54 -31.58 -13.20
N THR A 610 8.37 -32.53 -13.61
CA THR A 610 8.49 -32.93 -15.03
C THR A 610 7.47 -34.00 -15.41
N GLN A 611 6.98 -34.77 -14.43
CA GLN A 611 6.05 -35.88 -14.65
C GLN A 611 4.62 -35.59 -14.13
N TYR A 612 4.30 -34.33 -13.86
CA TYR A 612 2.99 -33.89 -13.36
C TYR A 612 1.82 -34.35 -14.25
N GLY A 613 1.94 -34.18 -15.57
CA GLY A 613 0.90 -34.60 -16.51
C GLY A 613 0.57 -36.10 -16.42
N LEU A 614 1.59 -36.94 -16.25
CA LEU A 614 1.43 -38.39 -16.07
C LEU A 614 0.77 -38.72 -14.72
N ALA A 615 1.22 -38.05 -13.66
CA ALA A 615 0.63 -38.20 -12.32
C ALA A 615 -0.87 -37.88 -12.33
N MET A 616 -1.27 -36.80 -13.03
CA MET A 616 -2.67 -36.42 -13.16
C MET A 616 -3.48 -37.43 -13.96
N ILE A 617 -2.99 -37.87 -15.13
CA ILE A 617 -3.67 -38.90 -15.95
C ILE A 617 -3.92 -40.16 -15.11
N MET A 618 -2.94 -40.60 -14.33
CA MET A 618 -3.09 -41.76 -13.45
C MET A 618 -4.15 -41.57 -12.37
N LEU A 619 -4.16 -40.41 -11.69
CA LEU A 619 -5.17 -40.09 -10.68
C LEU A 619 -6.57 -39.99 -11.30
N TYR A 620 -6.70 -39.44 -12.51
CA TYR A 620 -7.97 -39.37 -13.24
C TYR A 620 -8.51 -40.75 -13.59
N GLU A 621 -7.68 -41.62 -14.18
CA GLU A 621 -8.08 -42.99 -14.55
C GLU A 621 -8.44 -43.83 -13.32
N LEU A 622 -7.69 -43.71 -12.21
CA LEU A 622 -8.03 -44.35 -10.95
C LEU A 622 -9.35 -43.82 -10.39
N TRP A 623 -9.58 -42.51 -10.40
CA TRP A 623 -10.85 -41.96 -9.93
C TRP A 623 -12.04 -42.41 -10.79
N MET A 624 -11.88 -42.41 -12.11
CA MET A 624 -12.89 -42.90 -13.03
C MET A 624 -13.22 -44.38 -12.79
N SER A 625 -12.20 -45.19 -12.48
CA SER A 625 -12.44 -46.59 -12.13
C SER A 625 -13.24 -46.76 -10.83
N ILE A 626 -13.02 -45.91 -9.82
CA ILE A 626 -13.81 -45.92 -8.57
C ILE A 626 -15.27 -45.56 -8.87
N VAL A 627 -15.49 -44.52 -9.68
CA VAL A 627 -16.84 -44.10 -10.09
C VAL A 627 -17.60 -45.20 -10.85
N VAL A 628 -16.89 -45.97 -11.67
CA VAL A 628 -17.49 -47.07 -12.46
C VAL A 628 -17.74 -48.32 -11.61
N THR A 629 -16.85 -48.65 -10.68
CA THR A 629 -16.90 -49.89 -9.90
C THR A 629 -17.80 -49.82 -8.66
N ASP A 630 -17.80 -48.70 -7.95
CA ASP A 630 -18.67 -48.46 -6.80
C ASP A 630 -19.09 -46.97 -6.69
N PRO A 631 -20.22 -46.58 -7.32
CA PRO A 631 -20.69 -45.20 -7.33
C PRO A 631 -21.20 -44.71 -5.97
N GLU A 632 -21.49 -45.60 -5.01
CA GLU A 632 -21.85 -45.20 -3.64
C GLU A 632 -20.60 -44.80 -2.84
N LEU A 633 -19.51 -45.56 -3.00
CA LEU A 633 -18.24 -45.23 -2.37
C LEU A 633 -17.63 -43.91 -2.89
N ALA A 634 -17.83 -43.60 -4.17
CA ALA A 634 -17.43 -42.32 -4.78
C ALA A 634 -18.18 -41.10 -4.19
N ARG A 635 -19.40 -41.30 -3.65
CA ARG A 635 -20.20 -40.23 -3.02
C ARG A 635 -19.83 -39.98 -1.55
N THR A 636 -19.33 -41.01 -0.86
CA THR A 636 -18.89 -40.91 0.54
C THR A 636 -17.52 -41.59 0.76
N PRO A 637 -16.43 -40.98 0.27
CA PRO A 637 -15.09 -41.58 0.29
C PRO A 637 -14.45 -41.72 1.70
N GLU A 638 -15.06 -41.18 2.75
CA GLU A 638 -14.51 -41.21 4.13
C GLU A 638 -14.82 -42.51 4.92
N LYS A 639 -15.56 -43.47 4.34
CA LYS A 639 -16.12 -44.64 5.06
C LYS A 639 -15.50 -46.01 4.73
N SER A 640 -14.39 -46.10 3.98
CA SER A 640 -13.81 -47.40 3.63
C SER A 640 -12.87 -47.94 4.70
N ASP A 641 -13.25 -48.99 5.41
CA ASP A 641 -12.42 -49.69 6.42
C ASP A 641 -11.42 -50.71 5.81
N SER A 642 -11.39 -50.87 4.47
CA SER A 642 -10.56 -51.87 3.78
C SER A 642 -9.38 -51.26 3.03
N GLU A 643 -8.16 -51.65 3.43
CA GLU A 643 -6.89 -51.27 2.79
C GLU A 643 -6.75 -51.76 1.34
N TYR A 644 -7.56 -52.73 0.91
CA TYR A 644 -7.46 -53.40 -0.39
C TYR A 644 -8.48 -52.89 -1.40
N THR A 645 -8.78 -51.58 -1.39
CA THR A 645 -9.72 -50.94 -2.32
C THR A 645 -8.99 -50.00 -3.27
N VAL A 646 -9.58 -49.78 -4.46
CA VAL A 646 -9.06 -48.80 -5.43
C VAL A 646 -9.09 -47.38 -4.86
N LEU A 647 -10.04 -47.09 -3.97
CA LEU A 647 -10.10 -45.81 -3.23
C LEU A 647 -8.92 -45.65 -2.26
N ALA A 648 -8.57 -46.67 -1.47
CA ALA A 648 -7.39 -46.61 -0.60
C ALA A 648 -6.09 -46.40 -1.40
N LEU A 649 -5.99 -47.03 -2.58
CA LEU A 649 -4.88 -46.83 -3.50
C LEU A 649 -4.83 -45.38 -4.03
N TYR A 650 -5.97 -44.83 -4.47
CA TYR A 650 -6.09 -43.45 -4.91
C TYR A 650 -5.67 -42.45 -3.82
N LEU A 651 -6.18 -42.63 -2.59
CA LEU A 651 -5.86 -41.76 -1.45
C LEU A 651 -4.36 -41.80 -1.11
N ARG A 652 -3.76 -42.99 -1.08
CA ARG A 652 -2.32 -43.17 -0.82
C ARG A 652 -1.46 -42.52 -1.90
N TRP A 653 -1.83 -42.68 -3.17
CA TRP A 653 -1.06 -42.09 -4.27
C TRP A 653 -1.23 -40.58 -4.33
N CYS A 654 -2.46 -40.09 -4.13
CA CYS A 654 -2.74 -38.66 -4.02
C CYS A 654 -1.92 -38.03 -2.88
N GLU A 655 -1.88 -38.66 -1.70
CA GLU A 655 -1.06 -38.19 -0.58
C GLU A 655 0.44 -38.19 -0.92
N ARG A 656 0.98 -39.29 -1.45
CA ARG A 656 2.42 -39.37 -1.75
C ARG A 656 2.87 -38.39 -2.84
N ILE A 657 2.05 -38.20 -3.88
CA ILE A 657 2.34 -37.22 -4.93
C ILE A 657 2.25 -35.80 -4.37
N PHE A 658 1.22 -35.52 -3.57
CA PHE A 658 1.06 -34.21 -2.94
C PHE A 658 2.19 -33.89 -1.97
N ASP A 659 2.60 -34.84 -1.13
CA ASP A 659 3.73 -34.71 -0.21
C ASP A 659 5.03 -34.44 -0.96
N ALA A 660 5.27 -35.12 -2.09
CA ALA A 660 6.44 -34.88 -2.93
C ALA A 660 6.45 -33.48 -3.53
N ILE A 661 5.31 -33.02 -4.06
CA ILE A 661 5.16 -31.66 -4.60
C ILE A 661 5.42 -30.64 -3.48
N VAL A 662 4.76 -30.78 -2.33
CA VAL A 662 4.92 -29.87 -1.18
C VAL A 662 6.37 -29.85 -0.68
N ALA A 663 7.03 -31.01 -0.56
CA ALA A 663 8.43 -31.09 -0.15
C ALA A 663 9.35 -30.36 -1.13
N CYS A 664 9.21 -30.59 -2.44
CA CYS A 664 9.96 -29.86 -3.47
C CYS A 664 9.69 -28.36 -3.42
N SER A 665 8.43 -27.94 -3.22
CA SER A 665 8.07 -26.51 -3.09
C SER A 665 8.67 -25.88 -1.84
N MET A 666 8.69 -26.60 -0.71
CA MET A 666 9.28 -26.14 0.55
C MET A 666 10.80 -26.01 0.47
N GLU A 667 11.48 -26.96 -0.17
CA GLU A 667 12.92 -26.90 -0.42
C GLU A 667 13.25 -25.72 -1.34
N ALA A 668 12.52 -25.54 -2.43
CA ALA A 668 12.72 -24.42 -3.36
C ALA A 668 12.49 -23.06 -2.67
N ALA A 669 11.44 -22.94 -1.86
CA ALA A 669 11.15 -21.72 -1.11
C ALA A 669 12.22 -21.43 -0.04
N SER A 670 12.68 -22.46 0.67
CA SER A 670 13.73 -22.32 1.69
C SER A 670 15.06 -21.91 1.06
N GLN A 671 15.46 -22.52 -0.05
CA GLN A 671 16.66 -22.16 -0.80
C GLN A 671 16.61 -20.74 -1.37
N GLN A 672 15.44 -20.25 -1.78
CA GLN A 672 15.29 -18.86 -2.23
C GLN A 672 15.48 -17.86 -1.08
N VAL A 673 14.95 -18.18 0.11
CA VAL A 673 15.13 -17.34 1.31
C VAL A 673 16.59 -17.38 1.78
N GLU A 674 17.24 -18.54 1.77
CA GLU A 674 18.66 -18.68 2.10
C GLU A 674 19.56 -17.96 1.10
N LYS A 675 19.30 -18.05 -0.21
CA LYS A 675 20.02 -17.29 -1.24
C LYS A 675 19.81 -15.78 -1.08
N ALA A 676 18.60 -15.35 -0.72
CA ALA A 676 18.32 -13.96 -0.42
C ALA A 676 19.03 -13.49 0.87
N ALA A 677 19.15 -14.35 1.87
CA ALA A 677 19.87 -14.08 3.12
C ALA A 677 21.40 -14.04 2.90
N SER A 678 21.96 -14.98 2.14
CA SER A 678 23.39 -15.00 1.81
C SER A 678 23.79 -13.87 0.87
N ALA A 679 22.89 -13.48 -0.05
CA ALA A 679 23.06 -12.27 -0.86
C ALA A 679 22.97 -10.99 0.00
N ALA A 680 22.18 -11.00 1.07
CA ALA A 680 22.12 -9.91 2.04
C ALA A 680 23.37 -9.85 2.96
N GLU A 681 24.01 -10.99 3.25
CA GLU A 681 25.26 -11.05 4.03
C GLU A 681 26.51 -10.70 3.21
N THR A 682 26.51 -10.95 1.89
CA THR A 682 27.61 -10.58 0.99
C THR A 682 27.46 -9.18 0.38
N ALA A 683 26.24 -8.64 0.34
CA ALA A 683 25.95 -7.26 -0.05
C ALA A 683 25.62 -6.43 1.18
N ASP A 684 26.67 -6.00 1.88
CA ASP A 684 26.51 -5.23 3.10
C ASP A 684 25.97 -3.83 2.76
N GLY A 685 24.65 -3.67 2.82
CA GLY A 685 24.01 -2.40 3.13
C GLY A 685 24.07 -1.33 2.05
N ALA A 686 23.49 -1.58 0.86
CA ALA A 686 23.05 -0.53 -0.04
C ALA A 686 22.10 -0.98 -1.16
N ALA A 687 21.20 -1.92 -0.94
CA ALA A 687 20.13 -2.19 -1.89
C ALA A 687 18.83 -2.51 -1.17
N VAL A 688 17.77 -1.93 -1.72
CA VAL A 688 16.38 -2.29 -1.54
C VAL A 688 16.25 -3.80 -1.42
N VAL A 689 15.75 -4.28 -0.26
CA VAL A 689 15.29 -5.66 -0.14
C VAL A 689 14.34 -5.92 -1.31
N PRO A 690 14.63 -6.88 -2.21
CA PRO A 690 13.68 -7.23 -3.25
C PRO A 690 12.46 -7.79 -2.54
N GLN A 691 11.37 -7.02 -2.49
CA GLN A 691 10.03 -7.58 -2.27
C GLN A 691 9.65 -8.36 -3.54
N GLN A 692 10.35 -9.45 -3.83
CA GLN A 692 9.77 -10.57 -4.54
C GLN A 692 9.14 -11.43 -3.46
N GLN A 693 7.87 -11.16 -3.16
CA GLN A 693 7.08 -12.07 -2.34
C GLN A 693 6.90 -13.36 -3.14
N PRO A 694 7.02 -14.54 -2.52
CA PRO A 694 6.87 -15.83 -3.21
C PRO A 694 5.49 -15.89 -3.87
N GLU A 695 5.48 -15.74 -5.19
CA GLU A 695 4.34 -16.09 -6.02
C GLU A 695 4.26 -17.62 -5.90
N HIS A 696 3.33 -18.11 -5.07
CA HIS A 696 2.81 -19.48 -5.01
C HIS A 696 3.39 -20.49 -6.03
N ASP A 697 3.68 -21.71 -5.61
CA ASP A 697 4.07 -22.76 -6.56
C ASP A 697 2.87 -23.09 -7.47
N GLU A 698 2.99 -22.75 -8.77
CA GLU A 698 1.96 -22.97 -9.78
C GLU A 698 1.53 -24.43 -9.84
N LEU A 699 2.47 -25.38 -9.72
CA LEU A 699 2.18 -26.81 -9.76
C LEU A 699 1.41 -27.29 -8.53
N LEU A 700 1.70 -26.74 -7.35
CA LEU A 700 0.97 -27.07 -6.13
C LEU A 700 -0.49 -26.61 -6.22
N LEU A 701 -0.72 -25.41 -6.78
CA LEU A 701 -2.06 -24.88 -6.99
C LEU A 701 -2.81 -25.63 -8.10
N GLU A 702 -2.13 -25.94 -9.20
CA GLU A 702 -2.66 -26.72 -10.32
C GLU A 702 -3.10 -28.11 -9.85
N PHE A 703 -2.32 -28.78 -8.99
CA PHE A 703 -2.71 -30.06 -8.39
C PHE A 703 -4.00 -29.95 -7.56
N ILE A 704 -4.08 -28.95 -6.68
CA ILE A 704 -5.26 -28.71 -5.84
C ILE A 704 -6.51 -28.46 -6.69
N LYS A 705 -6.34 -27.78 -7.83
CA LYS A 705 -7.41 -27.44 -8.76
C LYS A 705 -7.84 -28.65 -9.60
N ASP A 706 -6.89 -29.37 -10.16
CA ASP A 706 -7.14 -30.35 -11.21
C ASP A 706 -7.36 -31.77 -10.65
N VAL A 707 -7.06 -32.04 -9.37
CA VAL A 707 -7.30 -33.37 -8.78
C VAL A 707 -8.80 -33.67 -8.63
N PRO A 708 -9.29 -34.81 -9.14
CA PRO A 708 -10.72 -35.19 -9.10
C PRO A 708 -11.34 -35.11 -7.70
N TYR A 709 -10.69 -35.70 -6.70
CA TYR A 709 -11.09 -35.63 -5.30
C TYR A 709 -9.87 -35.32 -4.43
N LEU A 710 -9.92 -34.23 -3.68
CA LEU A 710 -8.85 -33.83 -2.78
C LEU A 710 -9.22 -34.19 -1.34
N PRO A 711 -8.49 -35.10 -0.68
CA PRO A 711 -8.70 -35.40 0.73
C PRO A 711 -8.39 -34.19 1.60
N LEU A 712 -9.30 -33.84 2.53
CA LEU A 712 -9.13 -32.69 3.42
C LEU A 712 -7.90 -32.82 4.33
N ALA A 713 -7.48 -34.06 4.65
CA ALA A 713 -6.27 -34.34 5.41
C ALA A 713 -5.00 -33.77 4.76
N LEU A 714 -4.96 -33.62 3.43
CA LEU A 714 -3.80 -33.06 2.72
C LEU A 714 -3.60 -31.57 3.00
N LEU A 715 -4.65 -30.84 3.40
CA LEU A 715 -4.50 -29.44 3.81
C LEU A 715 -3.60 -29.28 5.04
N SER A 716 -3.48 -30.31 5.89
CA SER A 716 -2.55 -30.32 7.02
C SER A 716 -1.07 -30.29 6.58
N LYS A 717 -0.77 -30.75 5.36
CA LYS A 717 0.58 -30.69 4.79
C LYS A 717 0.90 -29.27 4.31
N VAL A 718 -0.08 -28.56 3.75
CA VAL A 718 0.04 -27.13 3.44
C VAL A 718 0.13 -26.29 4.71
N GLU A 719 -0.58 -26.69 5.77
CA GLU A 719 -0.45 -26.08 7.10
C GLU A 719 0.98 -26.17 7.63
N ALA A 720 1.72 -27.26 7.36
CA ALA A 720 3.11 -27.38 7.77
C ALA A 720 4.00 -26.24 7.20
N CYS A 721 3.67 -25.71 6.02
CA CYS A 721 4.35 -24.54 5.44
C CYS A 721 4.16 -23.28 6.28
N LEU A 722 3.04 -23.15 7.02
CA LEU A 722 2.76 -21.96 7.85
C LEU A 722 3.51 -21.95 9.17
N LYS A 723 4.11 -23.08 9.58
CA LYS A 723 4.86 -23.19 10.85
C LYS A 723 6.22 -22.51 10.79
N SER A 724 6.81 -22.43 9.59
CA SER A 724 8.15 -21.87 9.38
C SER A 724 8.06 -20.54 8.62
N PRO A 725 8.74 -19.46 9.07
CA PRO A 725 8.63 -18.15 8.44
C PRO A 725 9.20 -18.11 7.01
N SER A 726 10.15 -19.00 6.67
CA SER A 726 10.72 -19.10 5.31
C SER A 726 9.73 -19.65 4.29
N THR A 727 8.86 -20.58 4.69
CA THR A 727 7.89 -21.25 3.81
C THR A 727 6.46 -20.75 3.99
N ALA A 728 6.20 -19.87 4.97
CA ALA A 728 4.86 -19.35 5.28
C ALA A 728 4.18 -18.67 4.09
N ALA A 729 4.94 -17.91 3.29
CA ALA A 729 4.39 -17.21 2.12
C ALA A 729 3.85 -18.16 1.05
N LEU A 730 4.51 -19.31 0.84
CA LEU A 730 3.97 -20.36 0.00
C LEU A 730 2.64 -20.87 0.60
N GLY A 731 2.60 -21.16 1.89
CA GLY A 731 1.42 -21.70 2.57
C GLY A 731 0.17 -20.82 2.47
N PHE A 732 0.25 -19.55 2.89
CA PHE A 732 -0.95 -18.70 2.95
C PHE A 732 -1.43 -18.24 1.57
N VAL A 733 -0.54 -18.04 0.59
CA VAL A 733 -0.93 -17.68 -0.78
C VAL A 733 -1.56 -18.87 -1.49
N THR A 734 -0.99 -20.07 -1.33
CA THR A 734 -1.59 -21.30 -1.89
C THR A 734 -2.96 -21.55 -1.29
N LEU A 735 -3.12 -21.43 0.04
CA LEU A 735 -4.42 -21.60 0.70
C LEU A 735 -5.44 -20.53 0.25
N GLU A 736 -5.03 -19.26 0.15
CA GLU A 736 -5.90 -18.19 -0.35
C GLU A 736 -6.46 -18.54 -1.74
N ARG A 737 -5.59 -18.91 -2.69
CA ARG A 737 -6.00 -19.24 -4.07
C ARG A 737 -6.78 -20.54 -4.16
N ALA A 738 -6.41 -21.54 -3.37
CA ALA A 738 -7.09 -22.84 -3.32
C ALA A 738 -8.55 -22.70 -2.89
N ILE A 739 -8.80 -21.91 -1.83
CA ILE A 739 -10.15 -21.63 -1.32
C ILE A 739 -11.03 -20.93 -2.36
N GLU A 740 -10.45 -20.07 -3.21
CA GLU A 740 -11.17 -19.37 -4.29
C GLU A 740 -11.53 -20.30 -5.46
N GLN A 741 -10.64 -21.24 -5.78
CA GLN A 741 -10.78 -22.10 -6.95
C GLN A 741 -11.60 -23.37 -6.65
N ARG A 742 -11.68 -23.80 -5.39
CA ARG A 742 -12.35 -25.06 -5.01
C ARG A 742 -13.27 -24.87 -3.79
N PRO A 743 -14.59 -24.65 -3.97
CA PRO A 743 -15.54 -24.42 -2.87
C PRO A 743 -15.57 -25.48 -1.74
N PRO A 744 -15.41 -26.80 -2.00
CA PRO A 744 -15.43 -27.83 -0.95
C PRO A 744 -14.36 -27.68 0.13
N ILE A 745 -13.22 -27.05 -0.17
CA ILE A 745 -12.13 -26.87 0.81
C ILE A 745 -12.23 -25.54 1.57
N PHE A 746 -13.24 -24.72 1.27
CA PHE A 746 -13.38 -23.38 1.85
C PHE A 746 -13.40 -23.39 3.37
N SER A 747 -14.18 -24.29 3.98
CA SER A 747 -14.35 -24.33 5.44
C SER A 747 -13.05 -24.70 6.16
N ALA A 748 -12.39 -25.77 5.72
CA ALA A 748 -11.15 -26.28 6.32
C ALA A 748 -9.96 -25.35 6.07
N GLY A 749 -9.81 -24.84 4.84
CA GLY A 749 -8.76 -23.87 4.51
C GLY A 749 -8.91 -22.56 5.27
N LEU A 750 -10.14 -22.06 5.44
CA LEU A 750 -10.40 -20.85 6.22
C LEU A 750 -10.08 -21.05 7.71
N ASP A 751 -10.32 -22.24 8.28
CA ASP A 751 -9.97 -22.54 9.67
C ASP A 751 -8.46 -22.52 9.91
N ILE A 752 -7.69 -23.06 8.97
CA ILE A 752 -6.23 -23.00 9.00
C ILE A 752 -5.78 -21.53 8.97
N LEU A 753 -6.23 -20.76 7.98
CA LEU A 753 -5.85 -19.33 7.88
C LEU A 753 -6.26 -18.51 9.11
N LEU A 754 -7.43 -18.80 9.70
CA LEU A 754 -7.88 -18.17 10.94
C LEU A 754 -7.01 -18.54 12.15
N THR A 755 -6.56 -19.78 12.24
CA THR A 755 -5.66 -20.23 13.33
C THR A 755 -4.31 -19.51 13.26
N TYR A 756 -3.72 -19.39 12.06
CA TYR A 756 -2.44 -18.72 11.85
C TYR A 756 -2.56 -17.18 11.76
N SER A 757 -3.77 -16.62 11.82
CA SER A 757 -3.98 -15.18 12.01
C SER A 757 -3.57 -14.67 13.40
N ALA A 758 -3.24 -15.58 14.33
CA ALA A 758 -2.64 -15.31 15.63
C ALA A 758 -1.23 -15.94 15.77
N HIS A 759 -0.49 -16.06 14.66
CA HIS A 759 0.87 -16.59 14.68
C HIS A 759 1.87 -15.57 15.29
N PRO A 760 2.90 -15.99 16.04
CA PRO A 760 3.90 -15.07 16.63
C PRO A 760 4.70 -14.30 15.57
N ASP A 761 5.09 -14.96 14.48
CA ASP A 761 5.74 -14.29 13.36
C ASP A 761 4.78 -13.32 12.64
N ARG A 762 5.24 -12.08 12.45
CA ARG A 762 4.43 -10.99 11.89
C ARG A 762 4.17 -11.19 10.40
N ALA A 763 5.12 -11.71 9.63
CA ALA A 763 4.96 -11.85 8.19
C ALA A 763 3.86 -12.89 7.87
N THR A 764 3.93 -14.04 8.53
CA THR A 764 2.95 -15.12 8.45
C THR A 764 1.56 -14.64 8.88
N ARG A 765 1.50 -13.95 10.04
CA ARG A 765 0.25 -13.44 10.60
C ARG A 765 -0.45 -12.45 9.67
N VAL A 766 0.27 -11.44 9.18
CA VAL A 766 -0.28 -10.41 8.28
C VAL A 766 -0.69 -11.02 6.93
N GLY A 767 0.05 -12.01 6.42
CA GLY A 767 -0.32 -12.77 5.22
C GLY A 767 -1.66 -13.47 5.39
N CYS A 768 -1.82 -14.23 6.48
CA CYS A 768 -3.08 -14.92 6.80
C CYS A 768 -4.24 -13.94 7.03
N ILE A 769 -4.03 -12.85 7.77
CA ILE A 769 -5.06 -11.80 8.00
C ILE A 769 -5.52 -11.20 6.67
N ARG A 770 -4.59 -10.95 5.73
CA ARG A 770 -4.94 -10.42 4.40
C ARG A 770 -5.82 -11.38 3.62
N ALA A 771 -5.45 -12.66 3.58
CA ALA A 771 -6.23 -13.72 2.92
C ALA A 771 -7.64 -13.83 3.53
N VAL A 772 -7.75 -13.92 4.87
CA VAL A 772 -9.04 -13.97 5.58
C VAL A 772 -9.91 -12.74 5.29
N LYS A 773 -9.31 -11.54 5.28
CA LYS A 773 -10.04 -10.28 5.06
C LYS A 773 -10.68 -10.20 3.67
N LYS A 774 -10.12 -10.89 2.66
CA LYS A 774 -10.68 -10.97 1.30
C LYS A 774 -12.04 -11.67 1.29
N HIS A 775 -12.22 -12.70 2.12
CA HIS A 775 -13.45 -13.49 2.22
C HIS A 775 -14.50 -12.94 3.21
N TYR A 776 -14.19 -11.84 3.91
CA TYR A 776 -15.11 -11.19 4.84
C TYR A 776 -16.44 -10.67 4.25
N PRO A 777 -16.56 -10.26 2.96
CA PRO A 777 -17.83 -9.78 2.40
C PRO A 777 -18.96 -10.84 2.34
N ASN A 778 -18.65 -12.13 2.46
CA ASN A 778 -19.64 -13.21 2.35
C ASN A 778 -20.36 -13.41 3.69
N GLY A 779 -21.67 -13.18 3.77
CA GLY A 779 -22.43 -13.10 5.04
C GLY A 779 -22.23 -14.27 6.02
N ALA A 780 -22.26 -15.52 5.56
CA ALA A 780 -22.04 -16.70 6.42
C ALA A 780 -20.58 -16.79 6.94
N SER A 781 -19.61 -16.50 6.07
CA SER A 781 -18.18 -16.51 6.41
C SER A 781 -17.82 -15.32 7.32
N ALA A 782 -18.45 -14.16 7.12
CA ALA A 782 -18.26 -12.95 7.92
C ALA A 782 -18.59 -13.16 9.40
N GLN A 783 -19.69 -13.87 9.70
CA GLN A 783 -20.07 -14.21 11.07
C GLN A 783 -19.05 -15.14 11.73
N ARG A 784 -18.59 -16.18 11.01
CA ARG A 784 -17.57 -17.13 11.49
C ARG A 784 -16.25 -16.42 11.78
N ILE A 785 -15.77 -15.60 10.85
CA ILE A 785 -14.53 -14.82 10.97
C ILE A 785 -14.63 -13.84 12.13
N SER A 786 -15.75 -13.11 12.25
CA SER A 786 -15.95 -12.14 13.34
C SER A 786 -15.96 -12.83 14.71
N LYS A 787 -16.66 -13.96 14.84
CA LYS A 787 -16.70 -14.75 16.08
C LYS A 787 -15.30 -15.21 16.50
N MET A 788 -14.51 -15.73 15.55
CA MET A 788 -13.14 -16.18 15.81
C MET A 788 -12.21 -15.03 16.19
N ALA A 789 -12.31 -13.89 15.52
CA ALA A 789 -11.54 -12.70 15.85
C ALA A 789 -11.87 -12.19 17.27
N SER A 790 -13.15 -12.15 17.64
CA SER A 790 -13.58 -11.75 18.98
C SER A 790 -13.13 -12.74 20.07
N SER A 791 -13.19 -14.06 19.81
CA SER A 791 -12.71 -15.05 20.78
C SER A 791 -11.20 -15.02 20.96
N SER A 792 -10.44 -14.85 19.86
CA SER A 792 -8.98 -14.72 19.92
C SER A 792 -8.57 -13.49 20.73
N PHE A 793 -9.22 -12.35 20.48
CA PHE A 793 -8.96 -11.12 21.23
C PHE A 793 -9.27 -11.26 22.72
N LYS A 794 -10.45 -11.80 23.10
CA LYS A 794 -10.81 -12.02 24.51
C LYS A 794 -9.80 -12.91 25.23
N MET A 795 -9.39 -14.01 24.59
CA MET A 795 -8.36 -14.91 25.12
C MET A 795 -7.00 -14.20 25.29
N GLY A 796 -6.61 -13.36 24.32
CA GLY A 796 -5.40 -12.53 24.43
C GLY A 796 -5.44 -11.54 25.61
N VAL A 797 -6.59 -10.90 25.85
CA VAL A 797 -6.80 -9.99 26.99
C VAL A 797 -6.73 -10.76 28.31
N GLU A 798 -7.41 -11.90 28.43
CA GLU A 798 -7.36 -12.74 29.62
C GLU A 798 -5.92 -13.18 29.94
N ARG A 799 -5.15 -13.61 28.93
CA ARG A 799 -3.74 -13.99 29.10
C ARG A 799 -2.90 -12.81 29.56
N ALA A 800 -3.11 -11.63 28.96
CA ALA A 800 -2.42 -10.40 29.34
C ALA A 800 -2.75 -9.95 30.78
N THR A 801 -4.00 -10.13 31.23
CA THR A 801 -4.39 -9.80 32.60
C THR A 801 -3.68 -10.69 33.63
N LYS A 802 -3.58 -12.01 33.36
CA LYS A 802 -2.85 -12.95 34.21
C LYS A 802 -1.36 -12.61 34.26
N GLN A 803 -0.74 -12.35 33.10
CA GLN A 803 0.67 -11.94 33.02
C GLN A 803 0.93 -10.62 33.76
N SER A 804 0.01 -9.66 33.67
CA SER A 804 0.10 -8.40 34.43
C SER A 804 0.06 -8.63 35.94
N ALA A 805 -0.81 -9.52 36.42
CA ALA A 805 -0.90 -9.85 37.84
C ALA A 805 0.37 -10.54 38.34
N GLU A 806 0.90 -11.52 37.59
CA GLU A 806 2.17 -12.19 37.91
C GLU A 806 3.36 -11.23 37.91
N MET A 807 3.39 -10.29 36.96
CA MET A 807 4.43 -9.25 36.89
C MET A 807 4.38 -8.34 38.14
N GLU A 808 3.20 -7.81 38.48
CA GLU A 808 3.06 -6.92 39.65
C GLU A 808 3.38 -7.66 40.97
N GLN A 809 3.08 -8.97 41.08
CA GLN A 809 3.51 -9.78 42.23
C GLN A 809 5.04 -9.90 42.33
N LYS A 810 5.73 -10.12 41.21
CA LYS A 810 7.20 -10.19 41.19
C LYS A 810 7.84 -8.84 41.50
N VAL A 811 7.28 -7.75 40.97
CA VAL A 811 7.72 -6.38 41.27
C VAL A 811 7.54 -6.07 42.76
N ALA A 812 6.37 -6.40 43.33
CA ALA A 812 6.11 -6.24 44.76
C ALA A 812 7.08 -7.07 45.62
N ALA A 813 7.41 -8.30 45.21
CA ALA A 813 8.38 -9.12 45.93
C ALA A 813 9.80 -8.51 45.95
N ILE A 814 10.24 -7.89 44.86
CA ILE A 814 11.55 -7.19 44.80
C ILE A 814 11.54 -5.95 45.70
N LEU A 815 10.43 -5.19 45.70
CA LEU A 815 10.29 -4.00 46.53
C LEU A 815 10.20 -4.33 48.02
N ASN A 816 9.50 -5.41 48.40
CA ASN A 816 9.41 -5.83 49.80
C ASN A 816 10.75 -6.33 50.37
N GLN A 817 11.65 -6.87 49.52
CA GLN A 817 13.02 -7.21 49.93
C GLN A 817 13.90 -5.99 50.21
N VAL A 818 13.44 -4.77 49.92
CA VAL A 818 14.12 -3.52 50.30
C VAL A 818 13.90 -3.21 51.78
N ASP A 819 12.75 -3.60 52.34
CA ASP A 819 12.39 -3.32 53.74
C ASP A 819 13.07 -4.29 54.73
N ASP A 820 13.58 -5.44 54.26
CA ASP A 820 14.19 -6.50 55.08
C ASP A 820 15.73 -6.40 55.21
N VAL A 821 16.33 -5.26 54.83
CA VAL A 821 17.78 -5.00 55.02
C VAL A 821 18.04 -4.62 56.48
N SER A 822 17.83 -5.57 57.38
CA SER A 822 18.06 -5.47 58.82
C SER A 822 19.21 -6.40 59.26
N MET A 823 20.33 -5.76 59.64
CA MET A 823 21.31 -6.13 60.68
C MET A 823 21.72 -7.60 60.83
N THR A 824 22.88 -7.97 60.27
CA THR A 824 23.84 -8.89 60.91
C THR A 824 25.29 -8.52 60.54
N ASP A 825 25.91 -7.76 61.44
CA ASP A 825 27.26 -7.83 62.03
C ASP A 825 28.60 -7.88 61.24
N ASP A 826 29.53 -7.10 61.82
CA ASP A 826 30.98 -7.32 62.02
C ASP A 826 32.03 -6.92 60.94
N VAL A 827 32.06 -5.65 60.53
CA VAL A 827 33.31 -5.01 60.06
C VAL A 827 33.37 -3.53 60.50
N PRO A 828 34.49 -3.02 61.05
CA PRO A 828 34.64 -1.61 61.35
C PRO A 828 34.79 -0.81 60.05
N MET A 829 33.69 -0.18 59.61
CA MET A 829 33.62 0.79 58.52
C MET A 829 32.86 2.02 59.03
N THR A 830 33.19 3.21 58.53
CA THR A 830 32.56 4.48 58.96
C THR A 830 31.06 4.49 58.64
N ASP A 831 30.24 5.10 59.51
CA ASP A 831 28.78 5.14 59.40
C ASP A 831 28.29 5.68 58.04
N GLU A 832 28.99 6.65 57.45
CA GLU A 832 28.69 7.23 56.13
C GLU A 832 28.82 6.23 54.96
N ALA A 833 29.77 5.29 55.04
CA ALA A 833 30.00 4.30 53.98
C ALA A 833 28.94 3.18 53.99
N VAL A 834 28.40 2.87 55.17
CA VAL A 834 27.28 1.92 55.34
C VAL A 834 25.98 2.52 54.81
N GLU A 835 25.76 3.82 55.03
CA GLU A 835 24.58 4.54 54.53
C GLU A 835 24.58 4.68 53.01
N MET A 836 25.72 5.05 52.39
CA MET A 836 25.85 5.11 50.93
C MET A 836 25.61 3.74 50.25
N ARG A 837 26.13 2.65 50.81
CA ARG A 837 25.88 1.30 50.26
C ARG A 837 24.42 0.86 50.37
N LYS A 838 23.72 1.28 51.43
CA LYS A 838 22.28 1.02 51.60
C LYS A 838 21.46 1.80 50.56
N THR A 839 21.77 3.08 50.34
CA THR A 839 21.09 3.88 49.31
C THR A 839 21.33 3.32 47.90
N GLU A 840 22.57 2.91 47.59
CA GLU A 840 22.90 2.28 46.31
C GLU A 840 22.17 0.94 46.11
N ALA A 841 22.06 0.11 47.15
CA ALA A 841 21.34 -1.16 47.08
C ALA A 841 19.81 -0.98 46.90
N VAL A 842 19.23 0.02 47.57
CA VAL A 842 17.81 0.41 47.42
C VAL A 842 17.54 0.93 46.01
N GLU A 843 18.41 1.81 45.49
CA GLU A 843 18.29 2.34 44.12
C GLU A 843 18.44 1.24 43.08
N LYS A 844 19.38 0.31 43.27
CA LYS A 844 19.56 -0.84 42.39
C LYS A 844 18.32 -1.75 42.35
N LYS A 845 17.74 -2.10 43.51
CA LYS A 845 16.50 -2.91 43.57
C LYS A 845 15.30 -2.19 42.94
N LYS A 846 15.19 -0.86 43.10
CA LYS A 846 14.17 -0.05 42.40
C LYS A 846 14.39 -0.03 40.89
N ALA A 847 15.64 0.05 40.43
CA ALA A 847 15.99 -0.02 39.01
C ALA A 847 15.67 -1.41 38.42
N ASP A 848 15.97 -2.49 39.15
CA ASP A 848 15.67 -3.87 38.75
C ASP A 848 14.14 -4.11 38.65
N ALA A 849 13.37 -3.60 39.63
CA ALA A 849 11.91 -3.64 39.60
C ALA A 849 11.33 -2.87 38.40
N PHE A 850 11.89 -1.69 38.07
CA PHE A 850 11.51 -0.92 36.89
C PHE A 850 11.84 -1.63 35.57
N ALA A 851 13.03 -2.24 35.47
CA ALA A 851 13.45 -3.00 34.30
C ALA A 851 12.54 -4.23 34.07
N LEU A 852 12.21 -4.96 35.14
CA LEU A 852 11.29 -6.10 35.08
C LEU A 852 9.89 -5.67 34.61
N ARG A 853 9.37 -4.56 35.15
CA ARG A 853 8.07 -4.00 34.74
C ARG A 853 8.08 -3.63 33.26
N LYS A 854 9.13 -2.95 32.80
CA LYS A 854 9.28 -2.58 31.38
C LYS A 854 9.35 -3.81 30.46
N GLN A 855 10.07 -4.86 30.86
CA GLN A 855 10.14 -6.10 30.09
C GLN A 855 8.79 -6.83 30.06
N GLY A 856 8.08 -6.89 31.19
CA GLY A 856 6.75 -7.50 31.27
C GLY A 856 5.70 -6.73 30.45
N GLU A 857 5.74 -5.40 30.47
CA GLU A 857 4.91 -4.54 29.61
C GLU A 857 5.13 -4.83 28.12
N GLN A 858 6.38 -4.98 27.69
CA GLN A 858 6.71 -5.32 26.31
C GLN A 858 6.21 -6.71 25.92
N ALA A 859 6.33 -7.70 26.81
CA ALA A 859 5.82 -9.05 26.58
C ALA A 859 4.29 -9.10 26.47
N ILE A 860 3.60 -8.34 27.34
CA ILE A 860 2.14 -8.19 27.31
C ILE A 860 1.70 -7.51 26.01
N GLU A 861 2.37 -6.42 25.61
CA GLU A 861 2.06 -5.72 24.36
C GLU A 861 2.26 -6.65 23.14
N ALA A 862 3.36 -7.39 23.08
CA ALA A 862 3.63 -8.35 22.00
C ALA A 862 2.57 -9.45 21.92
N GLY A 863 2.14 -10.00 23.07
CA GLY A 863 1.07 -11.01 23.11
C GLY A 863 -0.29 -10.46 22.68
N LEU A 864 -0.64 -9.24 23.11
CA LEU A 864 -1.89 -8.59 22.72
C LEU A 864 -1.95 -8.28 21.23
N VAL A 865 -0.86 -7.79 20.64
CA VAL A 865 -0.78 -7.50 19.20
C VAL A 865 -1.18 -8.71 18.37
N VAL A 866 -0.66 -9.89 18.71
CA VAL A 866 -0.93 -11.16 17.99
C VAL A 866 -2.42 -11.50 17.98
N HIS A 867 -3.14 -11.28 19.09
CA HIS A 867 -4.55 -11.62 19.22
C HIS A 867 -5.52 -10.50 18.81
N MET A 868 -5.04 -9.25 18.72
CA MET A 868 -5.86 -8.07 18.42
C MET A 868 -5.79 -7.66 16.94
N GLU A 869 -4.70 -7.95 16.22
CA GLU A 869 -4.47 -7.50 14.84
C GLU A 869 -5.58 -7.92 13.86
N LEU A 870 -6.07 -9.18 13.92
CA LEU A 870 -7.17 -9.61 13.06
C LEU A 870 -8.43 -8.77 13.29
N LEU A 871 -8.83 -8.61 14.56
CA LEU A 871 -10.03 -7.85 14.92
C LEU A 871 -9.94 -6.38 14.46
N LEU A 872 -8.76 -5.76 14.60
CA LEU A 872 -8.53 -4.40 14.10
C LEU A 872 -8.53 -4.31 12.58
N ALA A 873 -7.94 -5.29 11.89
CA ALA A 873 -7.96 -5.35 10.43
C ALA A 873 -9.38 -5.52 9.86
N LEU A 874 -10.25 -6.23 10.57
CA LEU A 874 -11.67 -6.39 10.24
C LEU A 874 -12.50 -5.17 10.62
N SER A 875 -12.11 -4.46 11.68
CA SER A 875 -12.79 -3.24 12.14
C SER A 875 -12.87 -2.20 11.02
N THR A 876 -11.89 -2.12 10.10
CA THR A 876 -11.97 -1.23 8.91
C THR A 876 -13.20 -1.49 8.02
N LYS A 877 -13.75 -2.71 8.04
CA LYS A 877 -14.93 -3.11 7.25
C LYS A 877 -16.21 -3.08 8.08
N ASN A 878 -16.15 -3.49 9.35
CA ASN A 878 -17.28 -3.51 10.27
C ASN A 878 -16.89 -2.86 11.61
N MET A 879 -17.38 -1.64 11.85
CA MET A 879 -17.04 -0.85 13.04
C MET A 879 -17.66 -1.38 14.32
N ASP A 880 -18.74 -2.16 14.24
CA ASP A 880 -19.41 -2.71 15.43
C ASP A 880 -18.48 -3.64 16.20
N LEU A 881 -17.47 -4.22 15.55
CA LEU A 881 -16.45 -5.05 16.19
C LEU A 881 -15.63 -4.30 17.24
N LEU A 882 -15.54 -2.96 17.15
CA LEU A 882 -14.87 -2.15 18.16
C LEU A 882 -15.59 -2.17 19.50
N SER A 883 -16.91 -2.42 19.54
CA SER A 883 -17.65 -2.61 20.80
C SER A 883 -17.03 -3.70 21.67
N VAL A 884 -16.55 -4.78 21.06
CA VAL A 884 -15.87 -5.89 21.74
C VAL A 884 -14.56 -5.42 22.39
N VAL A 885 -13.85 -4.47 21.77
CA VAL A 885 -12.63 -3.87 22.32
C VAL A 885 -12.98 -3.03 23.54
N PHE A 886 -14.02 -2.19 23.45
CA PHE A 886 -14.49 -1.38 24.55
C PHE A 886 -14.96 -2.23 25.75
N ASP A 887 -15.69 -3.31 25.50
CA ASP A 887 -16.14 -4.23 26.54
C ASP A 887 -15.00 -4.98 27.22
N ALA A 888 -13.99 -5.42 26.50
CA ALA A 888 -12.82 -6.07 27.12
C ALA A 888 -11.93 -5.05 27.86
N TYR A 889 -11.88 -3.80 27.37
CA TYR A 889 -11.05 -2.75 27.94
C TYR A 889 -11.52 -2.29 29.31
N LYS A 890 -12.84 -2.18 29.53
CA LYS A 890 -13.41 -1.67 30.80
C LYS A 890 -13.02 -2.51 32.01
N ASP A 891 -12.88 -3.83 31.82
CA ASP A 891 -12.57 -4.80 32.86
C ASP A 891 -11.05 -5.12 32.97
N ALA A 892 -10.24 -4.56 32.07
CA ALA A 892 -8.80 -4.84 32.01
C ALA A 892 -7.97 -3.98 32.99
N PRO A 893 -6.84 -4.49 33.51
CA PRO A 893 -5.94 -3.71 34.37
C PRO A 893 -5.22 -2.61 33.59
N LEU A 894 -4.73 -1.58 34.31
CA LEU A 894 -4.16 -0.36 33.72
C LEU A 894 -3.05 -0.63 32.69
N THR A 895 -2.18 -1.60 32.96
CA THR A 895 -1.09 -2.00 32.06
C THR A 895 -1.63 -2.49 30.71
N VAL A 896 -2.64 -3.36 30.73
CA VAL A 896 -3.30 -3.90 29.54
C VAL A 896 -4.07 -2.80 28.81
N GLN A 897 -4.74 -1.91 29.54
CA GLN A 897 -5.41 -0.75 28.95
C GLN A 897 -4.42 0.17 28.20
N ILE A 898 -3.23 0.43 28.76
CA ILE A 898 -2.18 1.22 28.08
C ILE A 898 -1.76 0.54 26.78
N SER A 899 -1.52 -0.77 26.79
CA SER A 899 -1.15 -1.52 25.59
C SER A 899 -2.25 -1.48 24.53
N ILE A 900 -3.52 -1.70 24.89
CA ILE A 900 -4.67 -1.60 23.96
C ILE A 900 -4.73 -0.22 23.31
N ARG A 901 -4.55 0.87 24.08
CA ARG A 901 -4.52 2.25 23.55
C ARG A 901 -3.37 2.51 22.57
N ARG A 902 -2.23 1.84 22.74
CA ARG A 902 -1.10 1.92 21.79
C ARG A 902 -1.42 1.17 20.50
N ILE A 903 -1.87 -0.08 20.62
CA ILE A 903 -2.13 -0.98 19.49
C ILE A 903 -3.23 -0.45 18.57
N ILE A 904 -4.27 0.20 19.11
CA ILE A 904 -5.38 0.75 18.30
C ILE A 904 -4.98 1.99 17.48
N THR A 905 -3.86 2.66 17.81
CA THR A 905 -3.49 3.96 17.25
C THR A 905 -3.42 4.00 15.71
N PRO A 906 -2.80 3.03 15.01
CA PRO A 906 -2.72 3.01 13.55
C PRO A 906 -4.11 2.91 12.88
N LEU A 907 -5.02 2.12 13.47
CA LEU A 907 -6.38 1.97 12.97
C LEU A 907 -7.11 3.31 13.03
N VAL A 908 -7.10 3.99 14.18
CA VAL A 908 -7.80 5.27 14.36
C VAL A 908 -7.26 6.34 13.41
N LYS A 909 -5.93 6.41 13.23
CA LYS A 909 -5.31 7.34 12.28
C LYS A 909 -5.70 7.07 10.82
N SER A 910 -5.94 5.81 10.44
CA SER A 910 -6.43 5.48 9.10
C SER A 910 -7.88 5.94 8.86
N MET A 911 -8.65 6.16 9.92
CA MET A 911 -10.09 6.48 9.86
C MET A 911 -10.41 7.98 9.93
N VAL A 912 -9.40 8.85 10.01
CA VAL A 912 -9.59 10.32 10.09
C VAL A 912 -10.40 10.86 8.90
N ASN A 913 -10.36 10.19 7.75
CA ASN A 913 -11.10 10.59 6.54
C ASN A 913 -12.55 10.07 6.47
N ALA A 914 -13.00 9.24 7.41
CA ALA A 914 -14.35 8.66 7.41
C ALA A 914 -15.01 8.69 8.82
N PRO A 915 -15.23 9.88 9.41
CA PRO A 915 -15.72 10.02 10.79
C PRO A 915 -17.16 9.51 10.97
N ALA A 916 -18.01 9.51 9.94
CA ALA A 916 -19.41 9.07 10.05
C ALA A 916 -19.55 7.62 10.60
N LYS A 917 -18.61 6.73 10.27
CA LYS A 917 -18.63 5.33 10.71
C LYS A 917 -18.16 5.13 12.16
N ILE A 918 -17.38 6.06 12.71
CA ILE A 918 -16.79 5.91 14.06
C ILE A 918 -17.65 6.57 15.15
N ILE A 919 -18.45 7.57 14.78
CA ILE A 919 -19.31 8.32 15.71
C ILE A 919 -20.23 7.40 16.54
N PRO A 920 -20.96 6.42 15.97
CA PRO A 920 -21.86 5.57 16.75
C PRO A 920 -21.15 4.79 17.86
N VAL A 921 -19.94 4.31 17.60
CA VAL A 921 -19.12 3.60 18.59
C VAL A 921 -18.61 4.55 19.67
N LEU A 922 -18.24 5.79 19.29
CA LEU A 922 -17.77 6.81 20.22
C LEU A 922 -18.88 7.43 21.08
N THR A 923 -20.16 7.30 20.72
CA THR A 923 -21.28 7.78 21.54
C THR A 923 -21.84 6.68 22.45
N GLN A 924 -21.68 5.41 22.09
CA GLN A 924 -22.28 4.26 22.79
C GLN A 924 -21.30 3.44 23.64
N PHE A 925 -20.09 3.93 23.96
CA PHE A 925 -19.11 3.17 24.75
C PHE A 925 -19.58 2.92 26.21
N PRO A 926 -19.13 1.83 26.85
CA PRO A 926 -19.48 1.49 28.24
C PRO A 926 -18.73 2.33 29.29
N VAL A 927 -19.33 2.48 30.47
CA VAL A 927 -18.71 3.16 31.62
C VAL A 927 -17.41 2.45 32.01
N GLY A 928 -16.34 3.21 32.26
CA GLY A 928 -15.00 2.68 32.51
C GLY A 928 -14.07 2.64 31.27
N ALA A 929 -14.61 2.82 30.06
CA ALA A 929 -13.82 2.87 28.83
C ALA A 929 -13.55 4.30 28.30
N GLU A 930 -13.80 5.31 29.12
CA GLU A 930 -13.65 6.75 28.80
C GLU A 930 -12.26 7.09 28.30
N THR A 931 -11.22 6.55 28.94
CA THR A 931 -9.81 6.82 28.58
C THR A 931 -9.43 6.27 27.19
N LEU A 932 -10.12 5.23 26.70
CA LEU A 932 -9.98 4.74 25.33
C LEU A 932 -10.70 5.68 24.34
N ALA A 933 -11.93 6.08 24.65
CA ALA A 933 -12.70 7.02 23.83
C ALA A 933 -11.97 8.37 23.71
N GLN A 934 -11.44 8.91 24.82
CA GLN A 934 -10.59 10.11 24.83
C GLN A 934 -9.38 9.97 23.91
N ARG A 935 -8.67 8.82 23.97
CA ARG A 935 -7.52 8.57 23.10
C ARG A 935 -7.91 8.51 21.63
N MET A 936 -9.06 7.90 21.31
CA MET A 936 -9.55 7.85 19.93
C MET A 936 -9.91 9.24 19.41
N ILE A 937 -10.63 10.05 20.20
CA ILE A 937 -10.99 11.44 19.84
C ILE A 937 -9.73 12.29 19.67
N PHE A 938 -8.75 12.17 20.57
CA PHE A 938 -7.45 12.81 20.43
C PHE A 938 -6.78 12.45 19.10
N LEU A 939 -6.74 11.17 18.72
CA LEU A 939 -6.11 10.73 17.48
C LEU A 939 -6.85 11.18 16.21
N LEU A 940 -8.19 11.29 16.27
CA LEU A 940 -8.99 11.82 15.16
C LEU A 940 -8.78 13.33 14.97
N CYS A 941 -8.53 14.06 16.07
CA CYS A 941 -8.41 15.51 16.09
C CYS A 941 -6.96 16.00 16.32
N SER A 942 -5.96 15.11 16.26
CA SER A 942 -4.58 15.48 16.64
C SER A 942 -3.95 16.49 15.69
N ASP A 943 -4.37 16.50 14.42
CA ASP A 943 -3.86 17.43 13.42
C ASP A 943 -4.52 18.81 13.57
N ALA A 944 -3.77 19.75 14.15
CA ALA A 944 -4.25 21.12 14.41
C ALA A 944 -4.59 21.91 13.12
N THR A 945 -4.10 21.45 11.95
CA THR A 945 -4.39 22.09 10.66
C THR A 945 -5.76 21.71 10.10
N ARG A 946 -6.37 20.64 10.61
CA ARG A 946 -7.64 20.10 10.13
C ARG A 946 -8.79 20.45 11.09
N VAL A 947 -9.90 20.92 10.53
CA VAL A 947 -11.13 21.16 11.29
C VAL A 947 -11.88 19.83 11.47
N PRO A 948 -12.26 19.43 12.69
CA PRO A 948 -13.10 18.26 12.95
C PRO A 948 -14.44 18.38 12.23
N ALA A 949 -14.97 17.26 11.72
CA ALA A 949 -16.28 17.25 11.07
C ALA A 949 -17.39 17.66 12.05
N ARG A 950 -18.37 18.47 11.59
CA ARG A 950 -19.46 19.00 12.44
C ARG A 950 -20.27 17.89 13.13
N GLU A 951 -20.51 16.79 12.43
CA GLU A 951 -21.21 15.61 12.97
C GLU A 951 -20.47 14.98 14.17
N LEU A 952 -19.14 14.92 14.10
CA LEU A 952 -18.31 14.41 15.20
C LEU A 952 -18.35 15.37 16.40
N VAL A 953 -18.27 16.68 16.14
CA VAL A 953 -18.35 17.71 17.19
C VAL A 953 -19.70 17.63 17.91
N GLN A 954 -20.82 17.61 17.18
CA GLN A 954 -22.15 17.53 17.77
C GLN A 954 -22.38 16.21 18.51
N GLY A 955 -21.96 15.08 17.94
CA GLY A 955 -22.10 13.77 18.58
C GLY A 955 -21.31 13.66 19.89
N VAL A 956 -20.08 14.17 19.93
CA VAL A 956 -19.27 14.16 21.17
C VAL A 956 -19.80 15.15 22.19
N LEU A 957 -20.24 16.34 21.77
CA LEU A 957 -20.81 17.34 22.68
C LEU A 957 -22.12 16.87 23.32
N GLY A 958 -23.03 16.27 22.55
CA GLY A 958 -24.27 15.70 23.09
C GLY A 958 -23.97 14.60 24.12
N MET A 959 -22.98 13.75 23.85
CA MET A 959 -22.54 12.72 24.79
C MET A 959 -21.90 13.31 26.06
N CYS A 960 -21.15 14.40 25.95
CA CYS A 960 -20.60 15.10 27.12
C CYS A 960 -21.70 15.72 27.99
N ASP A 961 -22.78 16.23 27.38
CA ASP A 961 -23.94 16.78 28.10
C ASP A 961 -24.75 15.70 28.83
N GLU A 962 -25.01 14.57 28.16
CA GLU A 962 -25.79 13.47 28.72
C GLU A 962 -25.07 12.78 29.89
N ARG A 963 -23.74 12.67 29.82
CA ARG A 963 -22.93 11.89 30.78
C ARG A 963 -22.08 12.75 31.74
N ASN A 964 -22.16 14.08 31.63
CA ASN A 964 -21.35 15.04 32.40
C ASN A 964 -19.84 14.73 32.38
N LEU A 965 -19.29 14.53 31.18
CA LEU A 965 -17.90 14.11 30.98
C LEU A 965 -16.91 15.28 31.07
N ASP A 966 -15.67 14.93 31.41
CA ASP A 966 -14.57 15.87 31.65
C ASP A 966 -14.20 16.72 30.41
N GLY A 967 -13.66 17.92 30.63
CA GLY A 967 -13.24 18.86 29.60
C GLY A 967 -12.15 18.30 28.67
N ASN A 968 -11.45 17.23 29.06
CA ASN A 968 -10.46 16.53 28.26
C ASN A 968 -10.99 16.02 26.91
N PHE A 969 -12.30 15.75 26.80
CA PHE A 969 -12.94 15.38 25.53
C PHE A 969 -13.08 16.57 24.57
N MET A 970 -13.10 17.80 25.10
CA MET A 970 -13.40 19.02 24.35
C MET A 970 -12.16 19.73 23.83
N VAL A 971 -11.00 19.56 24.50
CA VAL A 971 -9.69 20.20 24.20
C VAL A 971 -9.35 20.20 22.70
N PHE A 972 -9.54 19.07 22.03
CA PHE A 972 -9.13 18.90 20.63
C PHE A 972 -10.26 19.20 19.62
N LEU A 973 -11.49 19.42 20.08
CA LEU A 973 -12.68 19.69 19.26
C LEU A 973 -12.95 21.19 19.08
N VAL A 974 -12.28 22.05 19.86
CA VAL A 974 -12.56 23.48 19.96
C VAL A 974 -12.50 24.26 18.64
N ASN A 975 -11.68 23.84 17.67
CA ASN A 975 -11.59 24.49 16.35
C ASN A 975 -12.78 24.15 15.42
N GLY A 976 -13.55 23.11 15.75
CA GLY A 976 -14.77 22.72 15.04
C GLY A 976 -16.04 23.40 15.57
N MET A 977 -16.01 23.94 16.80
CA MET A 977 -17.17 24.53 17.48
C MET A 977 -17.54 25.91 16.92
N ASP A 978 -18.79 26.31 17.14
CA ASP A 978 -19.23 27.69 16.91
C ASP A 978 -18.92 28.59 18.12
N ARG A 979 -18.96 29.90 17.92
CA ARG A 979 -18.52 30.89 18.92
C ARG A 979 -19.27 30.78 20.25
N GLU A 980 -20.60 30.66 20.19
CA GLU A 980 -21.45 30.58 21.40
C GLU A 980 -21.23 29.26 22.13
N GLU A 981 -21.07 28.16 21.38
CA GLU A 981 -20.77 26.83 21.93
C GLU A 981 -19.41 26.82 22.64
N ALA A 982 -18.38 27.42 22.02
CA ALA A 982 -17.04 27.51 22.59
C ALA A 982 -17.03 28.30 23.91
N LEU A 983 -17.76 29.43 23.99
CA LEU A 983 -17.87 30.22 25.22
C LEU A 983 -18.61 29.46 26.33
N LYS A 984 -19.71 28.77 26.00
CA LYS A 984 -20.48 27.96 26.96
C LYS A 984 -19.65 26.81 27.56
N ARG A 985 -18.70 26.25 26.81
CA ARG A 985 -17.85 25.11 27.23
C ARG A 985 -16.51 25.48 27.80
N LEU A 986 -16.11 26.76 27.72
CA LEU A 986 -14.87 27.27 28.27
C LEU A 986 -14.69 26.95 29.77
N PRO A 987 -15.73 27.04 30.64
CA PRO A 987 -15.60 26.66 32.06
C PRO A 987 -15.19 25.20 32.27
N SER A 988 -15.73 24.28 31.47
CA SER A 988 -15.40 22.85 31.54
C SER A 988 -13.94 22.57 31.15
N ILE A 989 -13.38 23.32 30.19
CA ILE A 989 -11.97 23.20 29.78
C ILE A 989 -11.05 23.76 30.87
N VAL A 990 -11.40 24.91 31.47
CA VAL A 990 -10.64 25.49 32.59
C VAL A 990 -10.69 24.59 33.83
N GLY A 991 -11.79 23.86 34.01
CA GLY A 991 -11.97 22.89 35.10
C GLY A 991 -10.92 21.77 35.13
N ILE A 992 -10.24 21.47 34.02
CA ILE A 992 -9.19 20.44 33.93
C ILE A 992 -7.93 20.84 34.72
N LEU A 993 -7.69 22.14 34.92
CA LEU A 993 -6.48 22.63 35.59
C LEU A 993 -6.45 22.18 37.06
N ASP A 994 -5.31 21.63 37.48
CA ASP A 994 -5.06 21.10 38.82
C ASP A 994 -3.71 21.54 39.42
N GLY A 995 -3.01 22.49 38.77
CA GLY A 995 -1.68 22.93 39.16
C GLY A 995 -0.52 22.18 38.50
N SER A 996 -0.77 21.08 37.77
CA SER A 996 0.27 20.28 37.12
C SER A 996 0.54 20.69 35.65
N ASP A 997 1.74 20.40 35.15
CA ASP A 997 2.17 20.86 33.82
C ASP A 997 1.44 20.13 32.67
N GLY A 998 0.90 18.93 32.89
CA GLY A 998 0.17 18.17 31.86
C GLY A 998 -1.13 18.86 31.41
N PRO A 999 -2.11 19.08 32.31
CA PRO A 999 -3.33 19.84 32.05
C PRO A 999 -3.07 21.25 31.50
N ARG A 1000 -2.03 21.95 31.99
CA ARG A 1000 -1.61 23.25 31.44
C ARG A 1000 -1.29 23.18 29.95
N MET A 1001 -0.58 22.13 29.51
CA MET A 1001 -0.26 21.92 28.10
C MET A 1001 -1.52 21.65 27.26
N LEU A 1002 -2.49 20.90 27.78
CA LEU A 1002 -3.76 20.62 27.09
C LEU A 1002 -4.62 21.90 26.95
N VAL A 1003 -4.71 22.70 28.00
CA VAL A 1003 -5.43 23.98 27.97
C VAL A 1003 -4.72 24.98 27.06
N ARG A 1004 -3.38 25.03 27.08
CA ARG A 1004 -2.58 25.83 26.15
C ARG A 1004 -2.86 25.47 24.70
N GLU A 1005 -2.88 24.17 24.37
CA GLU A 1005 -3.21 23.67 23.04
C GLU A 1005 -4.64 24.05 22.64
N SER A 1006 -5.61 23.96 23.57
CA SER A 1006 -6.99 24.40 23.35
C SER A 1006 -7.08 25.88 23.00
N PHE A 1007 -6.42 26.74 23.77
CA PHE A 1007 -6.41 28.19 23.55
C PHE A 1007 -5.71 28.57 22.24
N ALA A 1008 -4.62 27.88 21.89
CA ALA A 1008 -3.97 28.03 20.60
C ALA A 1008 -4.94 27.67 19.46
N ARG A 1009 -5.65 26.54 19.55
CA ARG A 1009 -6.62 26.11 18.53
C ARG A 1009 -7.83 27.04 18.38
N LEU A 1010 -8.33 27.63 19.49
CA LEU A 1010 -9.43 28.61 19.45
C LEU A 1010 -9.04 29.92 18.74
N THR A 1011 -7.77 30.31 18.82
CA THR A 1011 -7.25 31.60 18.34
C THR A 1011 -6.51 31.51 17.01
N THR A 1012 -6.18 30.30 16.53
CA THR A 1012 -5.47 30.10 15.27
C THR A 1012 -6.45 30.08 14.09
N SER A 1013 -6.18 30.91 13.07
CA SER A 1013 -6.89 30.85 11.79
C SER A 1013 -6.37 29.70 10.93
N SER A 1014 -7.26 28.90 10.35
CA SER A 1014 -6.89 27.83 9.40
C SER A 1014 -7.15 28.28 7.96
N LEU A 1015 -6.52 27.60 6.98
CA LEU A 1015 -6.46 28.01 5.57
C LEU A 1015 -7.81 28.25 4.87
N ASN A 1016 -8.96 27.98 5.49
CA ASN A 1016 -10.30 28.24 4.94
C ASN A 1016 -11.34 28.67 6.01
N ARG A 1017 -10.94 29.03 7.24
CA ARG A 1017 -11.88 29.47 8.30
C ARG A 1017 -11.21 30.48 9.25
N PRO A 1018 -11.88 31.62 9.57
CA PRO A 1018 -11.39 32.54 10.60
C PRO A 1018 -11.31 31.85 11.97
N SER A 1019 -10.49 32.39 12.88
CA SER A 1019 -10.40 31.87 14.25
C SER A 1019 -11.77 31.93 14.94
N VAL A 1020 -12.09 30.91 15.75
CA VAL A 1020 -13.39 30.81 16.45
C VAL A 1020 -13.55 31.97 17.45
N LEU A 1021 -12.46 32.32 18.13
CA LEU A 1021 -12.39 33.45 19.04
C LEU A 1021 -11.22 34.35 18.67
N SER A 1022 -11.41 35.66 18.82
CA SER A 1022 -10.28 36.59 18.82
C SER A 1022 -9.52 36.48 20.14
N PRO A 1023 -8.21 36.77 20.17
CA PRO A 1023 -7.43 36.86 21.40
C PRO A 1023 -8.10 37.70 22.51
N THR A 1024 -8.64 38.86 22.14
CA THR A 1024 -9.37 39.74 23.07
C THR A 1024 -10.62 39.05 23.63
N GLN A 1025 -11.38 38.36 22.77
CA GLN A 1025 -12.61 37.66 23.17
C GLN A 1025 -12.33 36.46 24.07
N LEU A 1026 -11.24 35.72 23.85
CA LEU A 1026 -10.83 34.63 24.72
C LEU A 1026 -10.50 35.15 26.13
N LEU A 1027 -9.74 36.24 26.23
CA LEU A 1027 -9.44 36.86 27.53
C LEU A 1027 -10.70 37.38 28.23
N MET A 1028 -11.65 37.94 27.48
CA MET A 1028 -12.96 38.33 28.03
C MET A 1028 -13.76 37.11 28.51
N GLY A 1029 -13.79 36.02 27.75
CA GLY A 1029 -14.46 34.78 28.13
C GLY A 1029 -13.86 34.12 29.37
N LEU A 1030 -12.55 34.25 29.60
CA LEU A 1030 -11.91 33.78 30.84
C LEU A 1030 -12.34 34.59 32.09
N HIS A 1031 -12.85 35.80 31.90
CA HIS A 1031 -13.37 36.67 32.96
C HIS A 1031 -14.90 36.63 33.09
N ASP A 1032 -15.57 35.75 32.32
CA ASP A 1032 -17.00 35.52 32.41
C ASP A 1032 -17.37 34.85 33.75
N GLU A 1033 -18.59 35.09 34.25
CA GLU A 1033 -19.03 34.67 35.58
C GLU A 1033 -18.87 33.15 35.79
N ALA A 1034 -19.19 32.36 34.77
CA ALA A 1034 -19.09 30.91 34.81
C ALA A 1034 -17.64 30.39 34.95
N VAL A 1035 -16.65 31.09 34.39
CA VAL A 1035 -15.23 30.73 34.53
C VAL A 1035 -14.68 31.23 35.85
N VAL A 1036 -15.04 32.45 36.26
CA VAL A 1036 -14.61 33.04 37.54
C VAL A 1036 -15.07 32.19 38.73
N ALA A 1037 -16.24 31.56 38.63
CA ALA A 1037 -16.75 30.61 39.62
C ALA A 1037 -15.81 29.40 39.86
N THR A 1038 -14.88 29.08 38.94
CA THR A 1038 -13.89 28.00 39.11
C THR A 1038 -12.71 28.37 40.04
N GLY A 1039 -12.65 29.61 40.52
CA GLY A 1039 -11.71 30.06 41.55
C GLY A 1039 -10.25 30.08 41.08
N GLN A 1040 -9.36 29.37 41.78
CA GLN A 1040 -7.91 29.36 41.50
C GLN A 1040 -7.57 28.84 40.09
N LYS A 1041 -8.42 27.98 39.51
CA LYS A 1041 -8.25 27.47 38.15
C LYS A 1041 -8.38 28.55 37.09
N ALA A 1042 -9.23 29.55 37.32
CA ALA A 1042 -9.37 30.71 36.44
C ALA A 1042 -8.10 31.58 36.44
N VAL A 1043 -7.48 31.79 37.62
CA VAL A 1043 -6.21 32.51 37.75
C VAL A 1043 -5.10 31.77 37.00
N GLU A 1044 -5.05 30.44 37.12
CA GLU A 1044 -4.11 29.60 36.40
C GLU A 1044 -4.34 29.64 34.88
N ALA A 1045 -5.59 29.62 34.41
CA ALA A 1045 -5.93 29.75 32.98
C ALA A 1045 -5.45 31.08 32.39
N VAL A 1046 -5.61 32.19 33.12
CA VAL A 1046 -5.05 33.49 32.73
C VAL A 1046 -3.51 33.44 32.67
N GLY A 1047 -2.87 32.72 33.60
CA GLY A 1047 -1.43 32.48 33.57
C GLY A 1047 -0.98 31.67 32.34
N VAL A 1048 -1.71 30.62 31.96
CA VAL A 1048 -1.47 29.84 30.73
C VAL A 1048 -1.65 30.72 29.48
N TYR A 1049 -2.68 31.56 29.47
CA TYR A 1049 -2.92 32.53 28.41
C TYR A 1049 -1.75 33.53 28.27
N GLU A 1050 -1.20 34.01 29.39
CA GLU A 1050 -0.05 34.91 29.42
C GLU A 1050 1.25 34.25 28.95
N ALA A 1051 1.48 32.98 29.32
CA ALA A 1051 2.71 32.23 29.05
C ALA A 1051 2.83 31.73 27.59
N MET A 1052 1.78 31.88 26.77
CA MET A 1052 1.78 31.43 25.38
C MET A 1052 2.69 32.27 24.47
N ALA A 1053 3.68 31.60 23.89
CA ALA A 1053 4.58 32.11 22.86
C ALA A 1053 4.54 31.25 21.59
N LYS A 1054 4.76 31.89 20.44
CA LYS A 1054 4.99 31.26 19.14
C LYS A 1054 6.33 30.50 19.17
N PRO A 1055 6.56 29.57 18.22
CA PRO A 1055 7.82 28.82 18.12
C PRO A 1055 9.06 29.71 18.03
N ASP A 1056 8.94 30.89 17.43
CA ASP A 1056 10.02 31.87 17.27
C ASP A 1056 10.33 32.67 18.56
N GLY A 1057 9.74 32.27 19.70
CA GLY A 1057 9.86 32.98 20.98
C GLY A 1057 9.06 34.28 21.08
N THR A 1058 8.41 34.70 19.98
CA THR A 1058 7.53 35.87 19.96
C THR A 1058 6.21 35.57 20.68
N ARG A 1059 5.75 36.46 21.56
CA ARG A 1059 4.52 36.23 22.34
C ARG A 1059 3.31 36.18 21.41
N VAL A 1060 2.44 35.17 21.56
CA VAL A 1060 1.23 35.00 20.72
C VAL A 1060 0.27 36.15 20.95
N PHE A 1061 0.15 36.56 22.21
CA PHE A 1061 -0.71 37.66 22.63
C PHE A 1061 0.12 38.94 22.70
N SER A 1062 -0.42 40.06 22.23
CA SER A 1062 0.28 41.36 22.19
C SER A 1062 -0.22 42.32 23.27
N THR A 1063 0.60 43.30 23.63
CA THR A 1063 0.28 44.40 24.56
C THR A 1063 -1.02 45.14 24.18
N PRO A 1064 -1.27 45.52 22.91
CA PRO A 1064 -2.53 46.16 22.53
C PRO A 1064 -3.78 45.28 22.70
N VAL A 1065 -3.66 43.94 22.58
CA VAL A 1065 -4.78 43.02 22.84
C VAL A 1065 -5.20 43.09 24.30
N PHE A 1066 -4.23 43.07 25.22
CA PHE A 1066 -4.49 43.19 26.66
C PHE A 1066 -5.05 44.57 27.01
N ASP A 1067 -4.48 45.66 26.47
CA ASP A 1067 -5.00 47.01 26.70
C ASP A 1067 -6.46 47.15 26.24
N THR A 1068 -6.81 46.54 25.10
CA THR A 1068 -8.18 46.57 24.57
C THR A 1068 -9.12 45.72 25.42
N ALA A 1069 -8.70 44.51 25.80
CA ALA A 1069 -9.50 43.63 26.65
C ALA A 1069 -9.77 44.25 28.03
N LEU A 1070 -8.75 44.81 28.69
CA LEU A 1070 -8.89 45.45 30.00
C LEU A 1070 -9.81 46.68 29.95
N LYS A 1071 -9.80 47.47 28.87
CA LYS A 1071 -10.74 48.57 28.68
C LYS A 1071 -12.19 48.08 28.56
N LEU A 1072 -12.41 47.00 27.80
CA LEU A 1072 -13.74 46.41 27.62
C LEU A 1072 -14.25 45.76 28.91
N LEU A 1073 -13.39 45.07 29.66
CA LEU A 1073 -13.74 44.50 30.97
C LEU A 1073 -14.11 45.60 31.98
N ALA A 1074 -13.43 46.76 31.93
CA ALA A 1074 -13.77 47.92 32.76
C ALA A 1074 -15.16 48.52 32.48
N GLU A 1075 -15.68 48.28 31.29
CA GLU A 1075 -16.98 48.78 30.82
C GLU A 1075 -18.15 47.85 31.16
N GLN A 1076 -17.87 46.61 31.60
CA GLN A 1076 -18.91 45.66 32.00
C GLN A 1076 -19.60 46.06 33.31
N GLU A 1077 -20.88 45.73 33.46
CA GLU A 1077 -21.67 46.05 34.67
C GLU A 1077 -21.11 45.36 35.91
N HIS A 1078 -20.65 44.12 35.80
CA HIS A 1078 -20.02 43.36 36.89
C HIS A 1078 -18.50 43.29 36.70
N VAL A 1079 -17.75 43.80 37.69
CA VAL A 1079 -16.28 43.77 37.67
C VAL A 1079 -15.79 42.68 38.62
N SER A 1080 -15.08 41.69 38.11
CA SER A 1080 -14.54 40.59 38.91
C SER A 1080 -13.17 40.94 39.55
N PRO A 1081 -12.85 40.40 40.75
CA PRO A 1081 -11.52 40.54 41.35
C PRO A 1081 -10.39 40.00 40.46
N LEU A 1082 -10.70 38.99 39.63
CA LEU A 1082 -9.78 38.42 38.64
C LEU A 1082 -9.30 39.46 37.63
N MET A 1083 -10.14 40.42 37.24
CA MET A 1083 -9.75 41.48 36.30
C MET A 1083 -8.60 42.34 36.85
N LEU A 1084 -8.65 42.72 38.13
CA LEU A 1084 -7.58 43.48 38.78
C LEU A 1084 -6.30 42.65 38.91
N GLN A 1085 -6.41 41.36 39.23
CA GLN A 1085 -5.26 40.45 39.26
C GLN A 1085 -4.61 40.29 37.87
N THR A 1086 -5.43 40.24 36.80
CA THR A 1086 -4.97 40.22 35.41
C THR A 1086 -4.29 41.55 35.03
N ALA A 1087 -4.82 42.69 35.48
CA ALA A 1087 -4.21 44.02 35.26
C ALA A 1087 -2.86 44.16 35.99
N ASP A 1088 -2.75 43.64 37.21
CA ASP A 1088 -1.50 43.60 37.97
C ASP A 1088 -0.45 42.69 37.35
N ALA A 1089 -0.87 41.50 36.89
CA ALA A 1089 -0.03 40.59 36.15
C ALA A 1089 0.50 41.24 34.87
N TYR A 1090 -0.38 41.90 34.10
CA TYR A 1090 -0.04 42.63 32.90
C TYR A 1090 0.98 43.76 33.15
N TYR A 1091 0.88 44.47 34.28
CA TYR A 1091 1.86 45.48 34.64
C TYR A 1091 3.20 44.87 35.10
N ARG A 1092 3.18 44.01 36.13
CA ARG A 1092 4.40 43.49 36.77
C ARG A 1092 5.20 42.53 35.89
N ARG A 1093 4.52 41.61 35.21
CA ARG A 1093 5.20 40.51 34.49
C ARG A 1093 5.50 40.85 33.03
N ARG A 1094 4.86 41.89 32.48
CA ARG A 1094 4.94 42.24 31.06
C ARG A 1094 5.43 43.66 30.77
N GLY A 1095 5.53 44.52 31.79
CA GLY A 1095 5.93 45.92 31.59
C GLY A 1095 4.91 46.71 30.77
N GLY A 1096 3.61 46.38 30.88
CA GLY A 1096 2.54 47.11 30.21
C GLY A 1096 2.55 48.60 30.58
N PRO A 1097 2.08 49.49 29.70
CA PRO A 1097 2.08 50.93 29.97
C PRO A 1097 1.26 51.23 31.23
N ALA A 1098 1.93 51.81 32.24
CA ALA A 1098 1.31 52.16 33.53
C ALA A 1098 0.03 52.98 33.34
N GLY A 1099 -0.02 53.81 32.31
CA GLY A 1099 -1.17 54.66 31.99
C GLY A 1099 -2.48 53.90 31.72
N THR A 1100 -2.46 52.68 31.17
CA THR A 1100 -3.71 51.93 30.91
C THR A 1100 -4.32 51.43 32.22
N VAL A 1101 -3.51 50.84 33.10
CA VAL A 1101 -3.95 50.33 34.41
C VAL A 1101 -4.30 51.48 35.36
N ILE A 1102 -3.59 52.62 35.30
CA ILE A 1102 -3.95 53.83 36.06
C ILE A 1102 -5.32 54.38 35.63
N LYS A 1103 -5.62 54.41 34.32
CA LYS A 1103 -6.94 54.80 33.81
C LYS A 1103 -8.05 53.82 34.23
N LEU A 1104 -7.74 52.52 34.27
CA LEU A 1104 -8.65 51.49 34.81
C LEU A 1104 -8.98 51.77 36.28
N LEU A 1105 -7.96 51.98 37.11
CA LEU A 1105 -8.13 52.31 38.53
C LEU A 1105 -8.90 53.62 38.73
N GLN A 1106 -8.67 54.64 37.90
CA GLN A 1106 -9.42 55.89 37.92
C GLN A 1106 -10.92 55.68 37.62
N LYS A 1107 -11.25 54.89 36.59
CA LYS A 1107 -12.64 54.57 36.23
C LYS A 1107 -13.34 53.73 37.32
N LEU A 1108 -12.59 52.86 37.99
CA LEU A 1108 -13.06 52.11 39.16
C LEU A 1108 -13.35 53.05 40.35
N ILE A 1109 -12.51 54.06 40.59
CA ILE A 1109 -12.76 55.11 41.60
C ILE A 1109 -14.07 55.87 41.28
N GLU A 1110 -14.31 56.22 40.01
CA GLU A 1110 -15.56 56.86 39.58
C GLU A 1110 -16.80 55.98 39.84
N ARG A 1111 -16.64 54.65 39.76
CA ARG A 1111 -17.68 53.66 40.08
C ARG A 1111 -17.80 53.31 41.57
N LYS A 1112 -17.05 53.98 42.43
CA LYS A 1112 -17.06 53.78 43.90
C LYS A 1112 -16.78 52.34 44.35
N VAL A 1113 -15.62 51.78 43.99
CA VAL A 1113 -15.20 50.41 44.40
C VAL A 1113 -15.34 50.13 45.89
N TRP A 1114 -15.25 51.14 46.76
CA TRP A 1114 -15.41 51.02 48.21
C TRP A 1114 -16.83 50.64 48.68
N GLU A 1115 -17.84 50.69 47.81
CA GLU A 1115 -19.20 50.19 48.06
C GLU A 1115 -19.40 48.74 47.56
N MET A 1116 -18.39 48.13 46.91
CA MET A 1116 -18.41 46.74 46.43
C MET A 1116 -17.92 45.74 47.50
N ASP A 1117 -17.91 44.45 47.18
CA ASP A 1117 -17.47 43.37 48.07
C ASP A 1117 -16.05 43.59 48.64
N ASP A 1118 -15.86 43.22 49.92
CA ASP A 1118 -14.60 43.42 50.64
C ASP A 1118 -13.38 42.80 49.95
N GLY A 1119 -13.54 41.65 49.29
CA GLY A 1119 -12.47 41.01 48.51
C GLY A 1119 -12.07 41.82 47.26
N MET A 1120 -12.99 42.57 46.66
CA MET A 1120 -12.68 43.48 45.55
C MET A 1120 -11.89 44.69 46.05
N VAL A 1121 -12.24 45.20 47.25
CA VAL A 1121 -11.52 46.30 47.90
C VAL A 1121 -10.09 45.90 48.26
N GLU A 1122 -9.88 44.69 48.79
CA GLU A 1122 -8.54 44.16 49.09
C GLU A 1122 -7.66 44.08 47.84
N VAL A 1123 -8.16 43.48 46.76
CA VAL A 1123 -7.43 43.36 45.50
C VAL A 1123 -7.18 44.74 44.88
N PHE A 1124 -8.15 45.67 44.97
CA PHE A 1124 -7.98 47.04 44.51
C PHE A 1124 -6.87 47.79 45.27
N VAL A 1125 -6.79 47.66 46.59
CA VAL A 1125 -5.71 48.23 47.41
C VAL A 1125 -4.36 47.65 46.99
N GLN A 1126 -4.30 46.34 46.75
CA GLN A 1126 -3.08 45.66 46.32
C GLN A 1126 -2.61 46.11 44.92
N SER A 1127 -3.53 46.31 43.98
CA SER A 1127 -3.24 46.86 42.66
C SER A 1127 -2.84 48.33 42.73
N PHE A 1128 -3.50 49.13 43.59
CA PHE A 1128 -3.19 50.54 43.80
C PHE A 1128 -1.76 50.74 44.34
N ARG A 1129 -1.31 49.85 45.24
CA ARG A 1129 0.06 49.79 45.74
C ARG A 1129 1.05 49.34 44.67
N THR A 1130 0.72 48.30 43.92
CA THR A 1130 1.59 47.74 42.86
C THR A 1130 2.01 48.80 41.84
N MET A 1131 1.13 49.76 41.57
CA MET A 1131 1.30 50.80 40.55
C MET A 1131 1.93 52.11 41.08
N LEU A 1132 2.46 52.11 42.31
CA LEU A 1132 3.17 53.26 42.87
C LEU A 1132 4.50 53.50 42.11
N PRO A 1133 4.89 54.77 41.84
CA PRO A 1133 4.30 56.03 42.31
C PRO A 1133 3.19 56.61 41.41
N GLY A 1134 2.84 55.98 40.30
CA GLY A 1134 1.91 56.54 39.30
C GLY A 1134 0.48 56.74 39.79
N THR A 1135 0.03 55.96 40.77
CA THR A 1135 -1.30 56.06 41.40
C THR A 1135 -1.42 57.17 42.45
N LEU A 1136 -0.31 57.77 42.90
CA LEU A 1136 -0.34 58.83 43.93
C LEU A 1136 -1.15 60.06 43.49
N ALA A 1137 -1.17 60.36 42.18
CA ALA A 1137 -1.97 61.45 41.64
C ALA A 1137 -3.49 61.22 41.78
N LEU A 1138 -3.94 59.95 41.80
CA LEU A 1138 -5.34 59.55 41.94
C LEU A 1138 -5.84 59.65 43.40
N VAL A 1139 -4.95 59.80 44.39
CA VAL A 1139 -5.34 59.97 45.80
C VAL A 1139 -6.25 61.20 45.99
N LYS A 1140 -6.10 62.21 45.13
CA LYS A 1140 -6.93 63.43 45.15
C LYS A 1140 -8.38 63.18 44.73
N THR A 1141 -8.64 62.14 43.94
CA THR A 1141 -9.97 61.82 43.42
C THR A 1141 -10.71 60.80 44.29
N VAL A 1142 -10.03 60.18 45.27
CA VAL A 1142 -10.65 59.23 46.20
C VAL A 1142 -11.31 59.99 47.36
N PRO A 1143 -12.57 59.68 47.73
CA PRO A 1143 -13.23 60.26 48.90
C PRO A 1143 -12.47 59.97 50.19
N HIS A 1144 -12.58 60.89 51.14
CA HIS A 1144 -11.84 60.87 52.40
C HIS A 1144 -12.03 59.57 53.22
N ASP A 1145 -13.26 59.08 53.31
CA ASP A 1145 -13.58 57.89 54.11
C ASP A 1145 -13.09 56.59 53.46
N ALA A 1146 -13.13 56.52 52.13
CA ALA A 1146 -12.56 55.41 51.37
C ALA A 1146 -11.03 55.38 51.46
N LEU A 1147 -10.37 56.55 51.41
CA LEU A 1147 -8.93 56.64 51.56
C LEU A 1147 -8.47 56.20 52.96
N ARG A 1148 -9.23 56.51 54.00
CA ARG A 1148 -8.96 56.04 55.37
C ARG A 1148 -8.98 54.51 55.44
N ARG A 1149 -10.02 53.88 54.90
CA ARG A 1149 -10.14 52.42 54.83
C ARG A 1149 -8.99 51.76 54.07
N MET A 1150 -8.58 52.31 52.92
CA MET A 1150 -7.45 51.78 52.13
C MET A 1150 -6.10 51.87 52.88
N VAL A 1151 -5.88 52.95 53.62
CA VAL A 1151 -4.66 53.21 54.39
C VAL A 1151 -4.55 52.32 55.62
N GLU A 1152 -5.68 51.96 56.23
CA GLU A 1152 -5.75 51.00 57.33
C GLU A 1152 -5.48 49.56 56.87
N MET A 1153 -5.84 49.21 55.63
CA MET A 1153 -5.64 47.87 55.06
C MET A 1153 -4.19 47.59 54.61
N ASP A 1154 -3.41 48.59 54.17
CA ASP A 1154 -2.02 48.40 53.76
C ASP A 1154 -1.07 49.47 54.32
N ALA A 1155 -0.18 49.05 55.22
CA ALA A 1155 0.78 49.92 55.90
C ALA A 1155 1.84 50.54 54.97
N GLN A 1156 2.16 49.90 53.84
CA GLN A 1156 3.11 50.43 52.86
C GLN A 1156 2.47 51.46 51.93
N LEU A 1157 1.17 51.30 51.65
CA LEU A 1157 0.40 52.34 50.98
C LEU A 1157 0.32 53.60 51.85
N ALA A 1158 0.12 53.42 53.16
CA ALA A 1158 0.09 54.52 54.13
C ALA A 1158 1.37 55.38 54.13
N THR A 1159 2.55 54.76 54.05
CA THR A 1159 3.83 55.49 54.01
C THR A 1159 4.03 56.25 52.70
N ALA A 1160 3.68 55.64 51.56
CA ALA A 1160 3.76 56.28 50.26
C ALA A 1160 2.80 57.47 50.10
N VAL A 1161 1.56 57.32 50.57
CA VAL A 1161 0.55 58.40 50.57
C VAL A 1161 0.96 59.54 51.51
N ARG A 1162 1.46 59.24 52.71
CA ARG A 1162 2.01 60.24 53.64
C ARG A 1162 3.15 61.04 53.01
N GLY A 1163 4.08 60.36 52.34
CA GLY A 1163 5.22 60.98 51.65
C GLY A 1163 4.82 61.87 50.46
N TYR A 1164 3.66 61.62 49.85
CA TYR A 1164 3.11 62.46 48.77
C TYR A 1164 2.33 63.67 49.31
N VAL A 1165 1.50 63.47 50.33
CA VAL A 1165 0.72 64.53 50.99
C VAL A 1165 1.64 65.56 51.68
N SER A 1166 2.76 65.12 52.26
CA SER A 1166 3.79 65.99 52.87
C SER A 1166 4.58 66.84 51.87
N LYS A 1167 4.40 66.61 50.55
CA LYS A 1167 4.98 67.42 49.47
C LYS A 1167 3.96 68.33 48.76
N MET A 1168 2.68 68.28 49.14
CA MET A 1168 1.62 69.12 48.54
C MET A 1168 1.59 70.56 49.10
N PRO A 1169 1.08 71.55 48.35
CA PRO A 1169 0.81 72.91 48.86
C PRO A 1169 -0.21 72.92 50.01
N ASP A 1170 -0.05 73.83 50.99
CA ASP A 1170 -0.84 73.87 52.22
C ASP A 1170 -2.36 74.04 52.02
N SER A 1171 -2.79 74.67 50.92
CA SER A 1171 -4.21 74.80 50.55
C SER A 1171 -4.85 73.46 50.15
N ALA A 1172 -4.10 72.59 49.48
CA ALA A 1172 -4.53 71.27 49.03
C ALA A 1172 -4.33 70.16 50.10
N ARG A 1173 -3.58 70.46 51.17
CA ARG A 1173 -3.25 69.53 52.26
C ARG A 1173 -4.31 69.46 53.37
N LYS A 1174 -5.20 70.45 53.46
CA LYS A 1174 -6.26 70.55 54.50
C LYS A 1174 -7.08 69.26 54.71
N PRO A 1175 -7.60 68.56 53.67
CA PRO A 1175 -8.41 67.36 53.87
C PRO A 1175 -7.61 66.10 54.27
N TYR A 1176 -6.28 66.12 54.23
CA TYR A 1176 -5.43 64.95 54.51
C TYR A 1176 -4.60 65.08 55.79
N ARG A 1177 -4.92 66.04 56.66
CA ARG A 1177 -4.16 66.29 57.90
C ARG A 1177 -4.18 65.11 58.88
N TRP A 1178 -5.26 64.33 58.90
CA TRP A 1178 -5.39 63.11 59.72
C TRP A 1178 -4.36 62.02 59.38
N LEU A 1179 -3.73 62.09 58.20
CA LEU A 1179 -2.70 61.15 57.73
C LEU A 1179 -1.29 61.57 58.19
N LEU A 1180 -1.10 62.83 58.58
CA LEU A 1180 0.21 63.40 58.97
C LEU A 1180 0.40 63.49 60.50
N HIS A 1181 -0.66 63.19 61.26
CA HIS A 1181 -0.66 63.00 62.71
C HIS A 1181 -0.87 61.52 63.01
#